data_AF-A0A7K4B9W5-F1
#
_entry.id   AF-A0A7K4B9W5-F1
#
_cell.length_a   1.000
_cell.length_b   1.000
_cell.length_c   1.000
_cell.angle_alpha   90.00
_cell.angle_beta   90.00
_cell.angle_gamma   90.00
#
_symmetry.space_group_name_H-M   'P 1'
#
loop_
_entity.id
_entity.type
_entity.pdbx_description
1 polymer ?
#
loop_
_entity_poly.entity_id
_entity_poly.type
_entity_poly.pdbx_seq_one_letter_code
_entity_poly.pdbx_strand_id
1 'polypeptide(L)'
;MHCDNRSIKEPGFARFAAETMLPLLSQLDQELSGVVSSDDIEYIHRARVATRRLRACLGIFSSCFPKPITKKWSSDIRLITRALGEARDLDVQIDFIQSYISSHIQDTGNNQTLFFTEPDCNSAIPAILSSQTEPDNNIKEPMNRVLFYYLLAPENDDIVEKKVDAGLIFTPADPIRPGLECLLLRLQQRRSNIQQDVVKTVERFESDRITKSMRMYLHEQKIRAELEGVGIHTQVAYQEAFLHIMAAKSVLFSFEPSLSDPTMVHRHHEMRIAGKKLRYTLESFSGLFECKLKSEIKTFKELQDILGDMHDCDVWIENLPTIAAREEKRTFRYFGNHLFFSLLKPGFHELLESRIQKRKKLFSDLQKLWNSLKEDKFWEQLEEKITKPIHYSFQAETGNCTDKPLTLALISDVHANLPALEAVLTDAKEKGATAVCNAGDSIGYGAFPDEVVTRLRNAHVLSVMGNYDRSVLTQKWKLKKIRSSEKKEAMQFAYRHLSKENREYLKNLPRQIKLRIRDKNLLITHGSPDSLTEYLVMETPDSRYSEIVDKTDADVIITGHSHLPSIKSVNGVWFINCGSVGRSEDGDPRACYALLTVDPFSIIHIRVPYEIDKAIEAIYERHLPESFAKVISEGKPLDLISDRKEGD
;
A
#
# COMPACT_ATOMS: atom_id res chain seq x y z
N MET A 1 -5.48 33.46 19.46
CA MET A 1 -5.57 32.48 18.36
C MET A 1 -6.65 31.47 18.72
N HIS A 2 -7.88 31.70 18.27
CA HIS A 2 -8.96 30.73 18.39
C HIS A 2 -8.77 29.66 17.32
N CYS A 3 -8.22 28.51 17.71
CA CYS A 3 -8.30 27.31 16.87
C CYS A 3 -9.74 26.80 16.92
N ASP A 4 -10.33 26.69 15.74
CA ASP A 4 -11.67 26.22 15.48
C ASP A 4 -11.88 24.82 16.12
N ASN A 5 -12.68 24.77 17.19
CA ASN A 5 -12.74 23.66 18.14
C ASN A 5 -13.73 22.56 17.72
N ARG A 6 -13.90 22.30 16.41
CA ARG A 6 -15.00 21.46 15.86
C ARG A 6 -14.57 20.20 15.08
N SER A 7 -13.41 19.59 15.32
CA SER A 7 -13.02 18.42 14.48
C SER A 7 -12.33 17.25 15.17
N ILE A 8 -12.74 16.87 16.38
CA ILE A 8 -12.35 15.57 16.94
C ILE A 8 -13.64 14.78 17.15
N LYS A 9 -13.85 13.78 16.30
CA LYS A 9 -15.14 13.08 16.19
C LYS A 9 -15.39 12.11 17.35
N GLU A 10 -14.37 11.67 18.08
CA GLU A 10 -14.54 10.81 19.26
C GLU A 10 -13.30 10.89 20.20
N PRO A 11 -13.47 11.30 21.48
CA PRO A 11 -12.37 11.45 22.45
C PRO A 11 -11.60 10.17 22.77
N GLY A 12 -12.27 9.02 22.87
CA GLY A 12 -11.64 7.73 23.17
C GLY A 12 -10.74 7.22 22.04
N PHE A 13 -11.16 7.40 20.79
CA PHE A 13 -10.33 7.07 19.63
C PHE A 13 -9.13 8.00 19.49
N ALA A 14 -9.30 9.30 19.80
CA ALA A 14 -8.19 10.25 19.86
C ALA A 14 -7.19 9.89 20.97
N ARG A 15 -7.68 9.45 22.14
CA ARG A 15 -6.85 8.92 23.23
C ARG A 15 -6.09 7.67 22.80
N PHE A 16 -6.76 6.73 22.15
CA PHE A 16 -6.14 5.51 21.64
C PHE A 16 -5.02 5.83 20.63
N ALA A 17 -5.28 6.75 19.70
CA ALA A 17 -4.27 7.24 18.76
C ALA A 17 -3.05 7.85 19.49
N ALA A 18 -3.29 8.65 20.54
CA ALA A 18 -2.22 9.23 21.35
C ALA A 18 -1.39 8.17 22.09
N GLU A 19 -2.03 7.22 22.75
CA GLU A 19 -1.36 6.12 23.46
C GLU A 19 -0.56 5.22 22.50
N THR A 20 -1.00 5.10 21.25
CA THR A 20 -0.29 4.34 20.20
C THR A 20 0.91 5.11 19.64
N MET A 21 0.79 6.42 19.43
CA MET A 21 1.81 7.23 18.73
C MET A 21 2.89 7.82 19.65
N LEU A 22 2.57 8.14 20.91
CA LEU A 22 3.54 8.72 21.85
C LEU A 22 4.78 7.84 22.11
N PRO A 23 4.66 6.50 22.25
CA PRO A 23 5.83 5.62 22.36
C PRO A 23 6.69 5.64 21.09
N LEU A 24 6.07 5.67 19.90
CA LEU A 24 6.79 5.72 18.62
C LEU A 24 7.59 7.01 18.45
N LEU A 25 7.04 8.16 18.88
CA LEU A 25 7.76 9.43 18.88
C LEU A 25 8.94 9.40 19.85
N SER A 26 8.75 8.82 21.04
CA SER A 26 9.82 8.72 22.04
C SER A 26 10.94 7.79 21.59
N GLN A 27 10.60 6.67 20.94
CA GLN A 27 11.57 5.81 20.30
C GLN A 27 12.32 6.57 19.20
N LEU A 28 11.62 7.29 18.32
CA LEU A 28 12.27 8.05 17.25
C LEU A 28 13.30 9.05 17.82
N ASP A 29 12.90 9.88 18.77
CA ASP A 29 13.79 10.89 19.39
C ASP A 29 15.06 10.25 19.99
N GLN A 30 14.94 9.06 20.62
CA GLN A 30 16.08 8.34 21.19
C GLN A 30 17.07 7.86 20.12
N GLU A 31 16.56 7.32 19.01
CA GLU A 31 17.40 6.73 17.96
C GLU A 31 18.07 7.78 17.08
N LEU A 32 17.46 8.96 16.88
CA LEU A 32 18.02 10.00 16.00
C LEU A 32 19.40 10.48 16.44
N SER A 33 19.65 10.56 17.75
CA SER A 33 20.98 10.92 18.27
C SER A 33 22.08 9.95 17.82
N GLY A 34 21.80 8.64 17.82
CA GLY A 34 22.72 7.61 17.34
C GLY A 34 22.86 7.53 15.82
N VAL A 35 21.86 8.01 15.06
CA VAL A 35 21.97 8.14 13.60
C VAL A 35 22.99 9.21 13.22
N VAL A 36 23.07 10.30 13.98
CA VAL A 36 24.00 11.41 13.73
C VAL A 36 25.44 11.01 14.08
N SER A 37 25.65 10.31 15.20
CA SER A 37 26.98 9.86 15.62
C SER A 37 27.55 8.74 14.75
N SER A 38 26.70 8.01 14.02
CA SER A 38 27.09 6.93 13.10
C SER A 38 27.77 5.73 13.78
N ASP A 39 27.48 5.47 15.06
CA ASP A 39 28.15 4.45 15.87
C ASP A 39 27.65 3.00 15.60
N ASP A 40 26.36 2.83 15.26
CA ASP A 40 25.73 1.52 15.05
C ASP A 40 24.63 1.61 13.97
N ILE A 41 24.68 0.69 12.99
CA ILE A 41 23.69 0.58 11.90
C ILE A 41 22.27 0.31 12.41
N GLU A 42 22.13 -0.21 13.63
CA GLU A 42 20.82 -0.49 14.22
C GLU A 42 20.07 0.77 14.65
N TYR A 43 20.75 1.90 14.90
CA TYR A 43 20.07 3.19 15.13
C TYR A 43 19.26 3.59 13.89
N ILE A 44 19.86 3.46 12.69
CA ILE A 44 19.18 3.73 11.42
C ILE A 44 18.02 2.75 11.23
N HIS A 45 18.22 1.48 11.55
CA HIS A 45 17.16 0.48 11.47
C HIS A 45 15.95 0.85 12.34
N ARG A 46 16.18 1.09 13.63
CA ARG A 46 15.12 1.38 14.60
C ARG A 46 14.43 2.71 14.31
N ALA A 47 15.18 3.76 13.95
CA ALA A 47 14.62 5.04 13.51
C ALA A 47 13.76 4.88 12.23
N ARG A 48 14.21 4.09 11.26
CA ARG A 48 13.44 3.79 10.04
C ARG A 48 12.14 3.06 10.37
N VAL A 49 12.17 2.10 11.29
CA VAL A 49 10.97 1.35 11.71
C VAL A 49 9.98 2.29 12.40
N ALA A 50 10.45 3.13 13.33
CA ALA A 50 9.60 4.10 14.04
C ALA A 50 8.94 5.10 13.08
N THR A 51 9.70 5.69 12.15
CA THR A 51 9.17 6.63 11.14
C THR A 51 8.15 5.97 10.21
N ARG A 52 8.37 4.73 9.76
CA ARG A 52 7.38 3.98 8.96
C ARG A 52 6.08 3.74 9.71
N ARG A 53 6.15 3.35 10.99
CA ARG A 53 4.97 3.15 11.84
C ARG A 53 4.23 4.47 12.08
N LEU A 54 4.94 5.56 12.36
CA LEU A 54 4.34 6.90 12.48
C LEU A 54 3.59 7.32 11.21
N ARG A 55 4.14 7.03 10.02
CA ARG A 55 3.44 7.30 8.75
C ARG A 55 2.15 6.48 8.61
N ALA A 56 2.17 5.21 9.02
CA ALA A 56 0.97 4.39 9.01
C ALA A 56 -0.09 4.96 9.97
N CYS A 57 0.30 5.28 11.21
CA CYS A 57 -0.57 5.88 12.21
C CYS A 57 -1.18 7.23 11.76
N LEU A 58 -0.39 8.09 11.11
CA LEU A 58 -0.90 9.37 10.58
C LEU A 58 -1.99 9.18 9.51
N GLY A 59 -1.93 8.09 8.74
CA GLY A 59 -2.98 7.73 7.78
C GLY A 59 -4.21 7.12 8.46
N ILE A 60 -4.00 6.21 9.41
CA ILE A 60 -5.05 5.50 10.15
C ILE A 60 -5.85 6.48 11.01
N PHE A 61 -5.17 7.23 11.88
CA PHE A 61 -5.80 8.14 12.82
C PHE A 61 -6.05 9.53 12.20
N SER A 62 -6.21 9.61 10.88
CA SER A 62 -6.33 10.89 10.17
C SER A 62 -7.54 11.71 10.62
N SER A 63 -8.60 11.05 11.10
CA SER A 63 -9.79 11.67 11.71
C SER A 63 -9.54 12.30 13.09
N CYS A 64 -8.45 11.93 13.77
CA CYS A 64 -8.06 12.47 15.08
C CYS A 64 -7.23 13.76 14.99
N PHE A 65 -6.84 14.19 13.78
CA PHE A 65 -5.91 15.30 13.60
C PHE A 65 -6.47 16.42 12.70
N PRO A 66 -6.14 17.69 12.96
CA PRO A 66 -6.48 18.79 12.05
C PRO A 66 -5.73 18.66 10.73
N LYS A 67 -6.41 18.85 9.59
CA LYS A 67 -5.80 18.69 8.26
C LYS A 67 -4.54 19.55 8.00
N PRO A 68 -4.48 20.84 8.38
CA PRO A 68 -3.33 21.69 8.05
C PRO A 68 -2.03 21.23 8.73
N ILE A 69 -2.10 20.86 10.01
CA ILE A 69 -0.92 20.45 10.78
C ILE A 69 -0.44 19.05 10.37
N THR A 70 -1.38 18.14 10.11
CA THR A 70 -1.10 16.75 9.70
C THR A 70 -0.42 16.68 8.34
N LYS A 71 -0.74 17.59 7.41
CA LYS A 71 -0.09 17.67 6.10
C LYS A 71 1.42 17.96 6.24
N LYS A 72 1.79 18.88 7.14
CA LYS A 72 3.19 19.20 7.44
C LYS A 72 3.88 18.00 8.08
N TRP A 73 3.32 17.44 9.16
CA TRP A 73 3.87 16.25 9.82
C TRP A 73 4.10 15.09 8.84
N SER A 74 3.13 14.82 7.97
CA SER A 74 3.22 13.75 6.98
C SER A 74 4.28 13.98 5.91
N SER A 75 4.55 15.24 5.56
CA SER A 75 5.62 15.60 4.61
C SER A 75 6.99 15.34 5.22
N ASP A 76 7.22 15.83 6.43
CA ASP A 76 8.56 15.83 7.03
C ASP A 76 8.93 14.44 7.55
N ILE A 77 7.97 13.70 8.14
CA ILE A 77 8.17 12.28 8.47
C ILE A 77 8.49 11.47 7.20
N ARG A 78 7.89 11.81 6.04
CA ARG A 78 8.18 11.12 4.78
C ARG A 78 9.59 11.41 4.28
N LEU A 79 10.08 12.65 4.41
CA LEU A 79 11.45 13.02 4.04
C LEU A 79 12.47 12.22 4.86
N ILE A 80 12.35 12.22 6.19
CA ILE A 80 13.28 11.46 7.04
C ILE A 80 13.16 9.94 6.82
N THR A 81 11.95 9.41 6.61
CA THR A 81 11.75 7.98 6.29
C THR A 81 12.51 7.59 5.02
N ARG A 82 12.57 8.49 4.03
CA ARG A 82 13.26 8.23 2.75
C ARG A 82 14.77 8.24 2.93
N ALA A 83 15.33 9.25 3.60
CA ALA A 83 16.76 9.33 3.86
C ALA A 83 17.27 8.13 4.67
N LEU A 84 16.58 7.78 5.77
CA LEU A 84 16.90 6.57 6.55
C LEU A 84 16.70 5.28 5.75
N GLY A 85 15.76 5.29 4.80
CA GLY A 85 15.49 4.19 3.90
C GLY A 85 16.68 3.89 2.98
N GLU A 86 17.17 4.91 2.30
CA GLU A 86 18.29 4.81 1.36
C GLU A 86 19.58 4.34 2.05
N ALA A 87 19.85 4.80 3.28
CA ALA A 87 20.96 4.30 4.09
C ALA A 87 20.78 2.86 4.54
N ARG A 88 19.63 2.51 5.13
CA ARG A 88 19.43 1.14 5.62
C ARG A 88 19.46 0.12 4.48
N ASP A 89 18.97 0.46 3.30
CA ASP A 89 18.98 -0.45 2.17
C ASP A 89 20.43 -0.78 1.74
N LEU A 90 21.35 0.19 1.81
CA LEU A 90 22.79 -0.08 1.60
C LEU A 90 23.40 -0.86 2.76
N ASP A 91 23.08 -0.54 4.01
CA ASP A 91 23.60 -1.29 5.18
C ASP A 91 23.22 -2.78 5.09
N VAL A 92 21.97 -3.08 4.72
CA VAL A 92 21.49 -4.46 4.52
C VAL A 92 22.20 -5.15 3.36
N GLN A 93 22.46 -4.43 2.25
CA GLN A 93 23.19 -5.01 1.12
C GLN A 93 24.66 -5.29 1.47
N ILE A 94 25.32 -4.40 2.23
CA ILE A 94 26.69 -4.59 2.73
C ILE A 94 26.76 -5.83 3.62
N ASP A 95 25.92 -5.90 4.65
CA ASP A 95 25.86 -7.02 5.60
C ASP A 95 25.57 -8.35 4.89
N PHE A 96 24.65 -8.33 3.92
CA PHE A 96 24.35 -9.49 3.09
C PHE A 96 25.58 -9.98 2.31
N ILE A 97 26.30 -9.09 1.61
CA ILE A 97 27.48 -9.49 0.82
C ILE A 97 28.61 -9.97 1.72
N GLN A 98 28.85 -9.31 2.87
CA GLN A 98 29.85 -9.76 3.86
C GLN A 98 29.54 -11.16 4.38
N SER A 99 28.28 -11.40 4.76
CA SER A 99 27.80 -12.72 5.20
C SER A 99 27.89 -13.75 4.08
N TYR A 100 27.61 -13.37 2.84
CA TYR A 100 27.69 -14.25 1.68
C TYR A 100 29.13 -14.68 1.41
N ILE A 101 30.09 -13.74 1.39
CA ILE A 101 31.52 -14.02 1.24
C ILE A 101 31.99 -14.99 2.33
N SER A 102 31.68 -14.68 3.59
CA SER A 102 32.13 -15.45 4.75
C SER A 102 31.59 -16.89 4.78
N SER A 103 30.43 -17.13 4.17
CA SER A 103 29.77 -18.45 4.16
C SER A 103 30.09 -19.31 2.94
N HIS A 104 30.48 -18.69 1.81
CA HIS A 104 30.66 -19.39 0.53
C HIS A 104 32.12 -19.50 0.09
N ILE A 105 33.04 -18.74 0.70
CA ILE A 105 34.47 -18.75 0.34
C ILE A 105 35.28 -19.30 1.53
N GLN A 106 36.03 -20.39 1.32
CA GLN A 106 36.90 -20.97 2.34
C GLN A 106 38.19 -20.14 2.46
N ASP A 107 38.54 -19.70 3.68
CA ASP A 107 39.82 -19.04 3.95
C ASP A 107 40.96 -20.07 4.00
N THR A 108 41.44 -20.46 2.83
CA THR A 108 42.69 -21.22 2.70
C THR A 108 43.86 -20.27 2.84
N GLY A 109 44.25 -19.89 4.08
CA GLY A 109 45.53 -19.32 4.58
C GLY A 109 46.42 -18.33 3.78
N ASN A 110 46.36 -18.30 2.45
CA ASN A 110 47.05 -17.43 1.49
C ASN A 110 46.08 -16.48 0.75
N ASN A 111 44.83 -16.36 1.18
CA ASN A 111 43.84 -15.47 0.56
C ASN A 111 44.08 -14.00 0.97
N GLN A 112 45.01 -13.32 0.31
CA GLN A 112 45.07 -11.85 0.40
C GLN A 112 43.74 -11.27 -0.10
N THR A 113 43.07 -10.46 0.74
CA THR A 113 41.89 -9.69 0.34
C THR A 113 42.29 -8.72 -0.77
N LEU A 114 41.81 -8.94 -1.99
CA LEU A 114 42.24 -8.19 -3.18
C LEU A 114 42.00 -6.70 -3.04
N PHE A 115 40.96 -6.33 -2.29
CA PHE A 115 40.52 -4.95 -2.16
C PHE A 115 40.70 -4.31 -0.76
N PHE A 116 41.15 -5.08 0.25
CA PHE A 116 41.08 -4.63 1.64
C PHE A 116 42.36 -4.85 2.45
N THR A 117 43.46 -5.32 1.85
CA THR A 117 44.78 -5.34 2.49
C THR A 117 45.70 -4.29 1.86
N GLU A 118 46.32 -3.45 2.69
CA GLU A 118 47.50 -2.69 2.26
C GLU A 118 48.62 -3.69 1.93
N PRO A 119 49.30 -3.56 0.78
CA PRO A 119 50.44 -4.40 0.49
C PRO A 119 51.56 -4.13 1.49
N ASP A 120 52.09 -5.18 2.13
CA ASP A 120 53.22 -5.09 3.06
C ASP A 120 54.38 -4.31 2.44
N CYS A 121 54.66 -3.12 2.98
CA CYS A 121 55.79 -2.27 2.59
C CYS A 121 57.15 -2.95 2.73
N ASN A 122 57.22 -4.11 3.42
CA ASN A 122 58.45 -4.82 3.76
C ASN A 122 58.72 -6.11 2.95
N SER A 123 57.90 -6.45 1.95
CA SER A 123 58.29 -7.50 0.98
C SER A 123 59.28 -6.92 -0.04
N ALA A 124 60.55 -6.94 0.34
CA ALA A 124 61.77 -6.54 -0.39
C ALA A 124 61.57 -5.91 -1.79
N ILE A 125 61.61 -4.57 -1.84
CA ILE A 125 62.07 -3.82 -3.01
C ILE A 125 63.58 -3.57 -2.78
N PRO A 126 64.50 -4.03 -3.66
CA PRO A 126 65.87 -3.54 -3.64
C PRO A 126 65.86 -2.03 -3.87
N ALA A 127 66.45 -1.30 -2.92
CA ALA A 127 66.50 0.15 -2.89
C ALA A 127 66.95 0.77 -4.21
N ILE A 128 66.06 1.50 -4.89
CA ILE A 128 66.45 2.50 -5.90
C ILE A 128 65.58 3.75 -5.68
N LEU A 129 65.87 4.47 -4.61
CA LEU A 129 65.44 5.86 -4.41
C LEU A 129 66.61 6.65 -3.81
N SER A 130 67.75 6.64 -4.49
CA SER A 130 68.82 7.61 -4.28
C SER A 130 69.79 7.70 -5.47
N SER A 131 69.30 8.07 -6.65
CA SER A 131 70.16 8.72 -7.65
C SER A 131 69.30 9.36 -8.74
N GLN A 132 69.53 10.66 -8.95
CA GLN A 132 69.02 11.40 -10.09
C GLN A 132 69.53 10.77 -11.39
N THR A 133 68.70 10.02 -12.08
CA THR A 133 68.84 9.60 -13.47
C THR A 133 67.46 9.16 -13.97
N GLU A 134 67.20 9.38 -15.26
CA GLU A 134 65.91 9.27 -15.96
C GLU A 134 65.01 8.08 -15.58
N PRO A 135 63.66 8.22 -15.69
CA PRO A 135 62.74 7.16 -15.31
C PRO A 135 62.85 6.00 -16.30
N ASP A 136 63.42 4.89 -15.83
CA ASP A 136 63.36 3.61 -16.52
C ASP A 136 61.90 3.11 -16.49
N ASN A 137 61.29 2.97 -17.67
CA ASN A 137 59.87 2.65 -17.90
C ASN A 137 59.47 1.20 -17.50
N ASN A 138 60.23 0.55 -16.63
CA ASN A 138 60.16 -0.90 -16.42
C ASN A 138 60.01 -1.34 -14.95
N ILE A 139 59.47 -0.47 -14.09
CA ILE A 139 59.11 -0.87 -12.72
C ILE A 139 57.71 -1.50 -12.73
N LYS A 140 57.67 -2.84 -12.67
CA LYS A 140 56.44 -3.62 -12.46
C LYS A 140 55.96 -3.43 -11.01
N GLU A 141 54.96 -2.58 -10.78
CA GLU A 141 54.31 -2.48 -9.47
C GLU A 141 53.56 -3.78 -9.11
N PRO A 142 53.57 -4.22 -7.83
CA PRO A 142 52.76 -5.35 -7.39
C PRO A 142 51.27 -5.08 -7.70
N MET A 143 50.58 -6.04 -8.31
CA MET A 143 49.18 -5.86 -8.74
C MET A 143 48.23 -5.47 -7.60
N ASN A 144 48.50 -5.92 -6.36
CA ASN A 144 47.76 -5.50 -5.17
C ASN A 144 47.92 -4.00 -4.86
N ARG A 145 49.09 -3.39 -5.14
CA ARG A 145 49.28 -1.93 -5.06
C ARG A 145 48.46 -1.21 -6.13
N VAL A 146 48.50 -1.69 -7.38
CA VAL A 146 47.72 -1.10 -8.49
C VAL A 146 46.21 -1.18 -8.19
N LEU A 147 45.77 -2.30 -7.62
CA LEU A 147 44.39 -2.50 -7.16
C LEU A 147 44.03 -1.57 -6.00
N PHE A 148 44.91 -1.42 -5.02
CA PHE A 148 44.78 -0.50 -3.88
C PHE A 148 44.72 0.98 -4.29
N TYR A 149 45.43 1.39 -5.33
CA TYR A 149 45.36 2.75 -5.85
C TYR A 149 44.18 2.97 -6.81
N TYR A 150 43.74 1.94 -7.57
CA TYR A 150 42.48 1.95 -8.33
C TYR A 150 41.25 2.10 -7.41
N LEU A 151 41.31 1.51 -6.23
CA LEU A 151 40.32 1.52 -5.15
C LEU A 151 39.91 2.92 -4.67
N LEU A 152 40.88 3.84 -4.61
CA LEU A 152 40.70 5.18 -4.07
C LEU A 152 40.21 6.21 -5.10
N ALA A 153 40.12 5.85 -6.38
CA ALA A 153 39.59 6.73 -7.42
C ALA A 153 38.05 6.92 -7.24
N PRO A 154 37.55 8.15 -7.00
CA PRO A 154 36.13 8.44 -6.86
C PRO A 154 35.33 8.08 -8.12
N GLU A 155 34.00 7.87 -8.00
CA GLU A 155 33.12 7.63 -9.17
C GLU A 155 33.08 8.82 -10.16
N ASN A 156 33.46 10.02 -9.71
CA ASN A 156 33.24 11.28 -10.44
C ASN A 156 34.50 11.93 -11.02
N ASP A 157 35.69 11.37 -10.82
CA ASP A 157 36.92 11.96 -11.36
C ASP A 157 37.23 11.43 -12.76
N ASP A 158 37.67 12.33 -13.63
CA ASP A 158 38.35 12.00 -14.87
C ASP A 158 39.60 11.18 -14.53
N ILE A 159 39.44 9.85 -14.62
CA ILE A 159 40.51 8.88 -14.43
C ILE A 159 41.64 9.26 -15.38
N VAL A 160 42.71 9.86 -14.83
CA VAL A 160 43.95 10.12 -15.56
C VAL A 160 44.42 8.80 -16.16
N GLU A 161 44.53 8.74 -17.49
CA GLU A 161 45.01 7.57 -18.23
C GLU A 161 46.41 7.17 -17.75
N LYS A 162 46.49 6.29 -16.74
CA LYS A 162 47.72 5.57 -16.42
C LYS A 162 47.67 4.24 -17.17
N LYS A 163 48.36 4.18 -18.31
CA LYS A 163 48.67 2.91 -18.98
C LYS A 163 49.58 2.09 -18.08
N VAL A 164 49.00 1.21 -17.28
CA VAL A 164 49.75 0.19 -16.55
C VAL A 164 49.90 -1.02 -17.47
N ASP A 165 51.14 -1.41 -17.77
CA ASP A 165 51.42 -2.63 -18.53
C ASP A 165 51.01 -3.86 -17.69
N ALA A 166 49.86 -4.44 -18.03
CA ALA A 166 49.22 -5.54 -17.31
C ALA A 166 49.89 -6.91 -17.61
N GLY A 167 51.21 -6.98 -17.46
CA GLY A 167 52.05 -8.15 -17.74
C GLY A 167 52.18 -9.16 -16.59
N LEU A 168 51.19 -9.30 -15.71
CA LEU A 168 51.13 -10.36 -14.69
C LEU A 168 49.72 -10.92 -14.57
N ILE A 169 49.57 -12.22 -14.84
CA ILE A 169 48.33 -12.98 -14.65
C ILE A 169 48.17 -13.24 -13.15
N PHE A 170 47.33 -12.46 -12.48
CA PHE A 170 46.86 -12.80 -11.14
C PHE A 170 45.71 -13.81 -11.26
N THR A 171 45.94 -15.06 -10.90
CA THR A 171 44.88 -16.06 -10.70
C THR A 171 44.48 -16.07 -9.22
N PRO A 172 43.33 -15.50 -8.83
CA PRO A 172 42.87 -15.58 -7.45
C PRO A 172 42.62 -17.05 -7.07
N ALA A 173 42.88 -17.39 -5.80
CA ALA A 173 42.64 -18.74 -5.28
C ALA A 173 41.15 -19.13 -5.34
N ASP A 174 40.26 -18.14 -5.24
CA ASP A 174 38.82 -18.28 -5.42
C ASP A 174 38.36 -17.40 -6.60
N PRO A 175 37.70 -17.96 -7.64
CA PRO A 175 37.29 -17.20 -8.82
C PRO A 175 36.10 -16.24 -8.58
N ILE A 176 35.35 -16.41 -7.49
CA ILE A 176 34.12 -15.66 -7.15
C ILE A 176 34.48 -14.44 -6.28
N ARG A 177 35.42 -14.60 -5.33
CA ARG A 177 35.82 -13.57 -4.35
C ARG A 177 36.08 -12.17 -4.95
N PRO A 178 36.84 -12.00 -6.05
CA PRO A 178 37.16 -10.66 -6.58
C PRO A 178 35.91 -9.86 -6.96
N GLY A 179 34.93 -10.49 -7.61
CA GLY A 179 33.69 -9.83 -8.01
C GLY A 179 32.84 -9.39 -6.82
N LEU A 180 32.77 -10.22 -5.78
CA LEU A 180 32.02 -9.92 -4.57
C LEU A 180 32.67 -8.82 -3.72
N GLU A 181 34.00 -8.85 -3.56
CA GLU A 181 34.73 -7.79 -2.86
C GLU A 181 34.63 -6.45 -3.60
N CYS A 182 34.67 -6.46 -4.93
CA CYS A 182 34.45 -5.26 -5.74
C CYS A 182 33.03 -4.69 -5.52
N LEU A 183 32.01 -5.55 -5.50
CA LEU A 183 30.63 -5.14 -5.20
C LEU A 183 30.50 -4.57 -3.79
N LEU A 184 31.09 -5.23 -2.79
CA LEU A 184 31.09 -4.79 -1.39
C LEU A 184 31.70 -3.39 -1.25
N LEU A 185 32.85 -3.17 -1.88
CA LEU A 185 33.51 -1.87 -1.91
C LEU A 185 32.58 -0.78 -2.46
N ARG A 186 31.91 -1.02 -3.59
CA ARG A 186 31.01 -0.03 -4.21
C ARG A 186 29.85 0.32 -3.30
N LEU A 187 29.29 -0.67 -2.61
CA LEU A 187 28.23 -0.43 -1.64
C LEU A 187 28.72 0.41 -0.46
N GLN A 188 29.91 0.10 0.08
CA GLN A 188 30.53 0.87 1.16
C GLN A 188 30.83 2.32 0.77
N GLN A 189 31.39 2.54 -0.43
CA GLN A 189 31.63 3.88 -0.99
C GLN A 189 30.32 4.67 -1.11
N ARG A 190 29.29 4.06 -1.70
CA ARG A 190 27.97 4.69 -1.83
C ARG A 190 27.35 5.00 -0.47
N ARG A 191 27.49 4.10 0.51
CA ARG A 191 26.98 4.29 1.87
C ARG A 191 27.68 5.44 2.59
N SER A 192 29.00 5.55 2.43
CA SER A 192 29.80 6.66 2.96
C SER A 192 29.36 7.99 2.36
N ASN A 193 29.17 8.05 1.04
CA ASN A 193 28.76 9.26 0.33
C ASN A 193 27.41 9.83 0.80
N ILE A 194 26.42 8.97 1.06
CA ILE A 194 25.10 9.44 1.49
C ILE A 194 25.01 9.77 2.99
N GLN A 195 26.01 9.40 3.80
CA GLN A 195 25.95 9.60 5.26
C GLN A 195 25.76 11.08 5.60
N GLN A 196 26.46 11.98 4.91
CA GLN A 196 26.33 13.42 5.13
C GLN A 196 24.91 13.92 4.82
N ASP A 197 24.26 13.38 3.79
CA ASP A 197 22.90 13.77 3.42
C ASP A 197 21.86 13.24 4.42
N VAL A 198 22.09 12.05 4.98
CA VAL A 198 21.27 11.51 6.08
C VAL A 198 21.40 12.40 7.32
N VAL A 199 22.63 12.74 7.74
CA VAL A 199 22.88 13.60 8.90
C VAL A 199 22.19 14.96 8.73
N LYS A 200 22.41 15.63 7.58
CA LYS A 200 21.74 16.91 7.27
C LYS A 200 20.21 16.80 7.34
N THR A 201 19.65 15.69 6.86
CA THR A 201 18.19 15.47 6.88
C THR A 201 17.68 15.27 8.31
N VAL A 202 18.42 14.55 9.16
CA VAL A 202 18.09 14.35 10.57
C VAL A 202 18.17 15.67 11.34
N GLU A 203 19.27 16.41 11.22
CA GLU A 203 19.46 17.72 11.87
C GLU A 203 18.35 18.71 11.49
N ARG A 204 17.99 18.76 10.20
CA ARG A 204 16.87 19.57 9.74
C ARG A 204 15.55 19.14 10.39
N PHE A 205 15.27 17.83 10.42
CA PHE A 205 14.04 17.30 11.01
C PHE A 205 13.94 17.63 12.51
N GLU A 206 15.04 17.55 13.25
CA GLU A 206 15.09 17.96 14.66
C GLU A 206 14.88 19.47 14.83
N SER A 207 15.47 20.29 13.94
CA SER A 207 15.32 21.75 13.96
C SER A 207 13.88 22.22 13.72
N ASP A 208 13.11 21.47 12.91
CA ASP A 208 11.72 21.77 12.60
C ASP A 208 10.77 21.56 13.80
N ARG A 209 11.25 20.95 14.90
CA ARG A 209 10.52 20.71 16.17
C ARG A 209 9.17 20.00 15.98
N ILE A 210 9.07 19.16 14.96
CA ILE A 210 7.82 18.48 14.58
C ILE A 210 7.44 17.43 15.60
N THR A 211 8.41 16.64 16.09
CA THR A 211 8.15 15.64 17.13
C THR A 211 7.61 16.29 18.40
N LYS A 212 8.13 17.46 18.78
CA LYS A 212 7.58 18.29 19.88
C LYS A 212 6.15 18.76 19.61
N SER A 213 5.88 19.29 18.42
CA SER A 213 4.54 19.71 17.98
C SER A 213 3.52 18.56 18.04
N MET A 214 3.89 17.39 17.51
CA MET A 214 3.05 16.18 17.56
C MET A 214 2.79 15.74 19.00
N ARG A 215 3.85 15.68 19.81
CA ARG A 215 3.79 15.25 21.21
C ARG A 215 2.87 16.15 22.03
N MET A 216 2.97 17.47 21.88
CA MET A 216 2.09 18.43 22.55
C MET A 216 0.62 18.17 22.21
N TYR A 217 0.30 18.02 20.92
CA TYR A 217 -1.07 17.74 20.48
C TYR A 217 -1.59 16.40 21.01
N LEU A 218 -0.80 15.33 20.92
CA LEU A 218 -1.21 14.00 21.38
C LEU A 218 -1.40 13.96 22.90
N HIS A 219 -0.54 14.63 23.68
CA HIS A 219 -0.75 14.75 25.13
C HIS A 219 -2.01 15.54 25.47
N GLU A 220 -2.30 16.63 24.75
CA GLU A 220 -3.54 17.38 24.93
C GLU A 220 -4.77 16.48 24.71
N GLN A 221 -4.77 15.67 23.64
CA GLN A 221 -5.87 14.74 23.38
C GLN A 221 -6.01 13.66 24.45
N LYS A 222 -4.87 13.10 24.90
CA LYS A 222 -4.86 12.11 25.97
C LYS A 222 -5.44 12.69 27.27
N ILE A 223 -4.97 13.86 27.70
CA ILE A 223 -5.43 14.53 28.93
C ILE A 223 -6.91 14.90 28.81
N ARG A 224 -7.35 15.42 27.66
CA ARG A 224 -8.76 15.77 27.44
C ARG A 224 -9.68 14.56 27.63
N ALA A 225 -9.36 13.45 26.99
CA ALA A 225 -10.14 12.21 27.13
C ALA A 225 -10.10 11.65 28.57
N GLU A 226 -8.97 11.76 29.26
CA GLU A 226 -8.84 11.36 30.68
C GLU A 226 -9.70 12.24 31.59
N LEU A 227 -9.75 13.55 31.36
CA LEU A 227 -10.61 14.49 32.11
C LEU A 227 -12.10 14.24 31.87
N GLU A 228 -12.45 13.78 30.66
CA GLU A 228 -13.82 13.38 30.30
C GLU A 228 -14.18 11.97 30.81
N GLY A 229 -13.23 11.24 31.43
CA GLY A 229 -13.45 9.88 31.92
C GLY A 229 -13.57 8.81 30.82
N VAL A 230 -13.18 9.13 29.58
CA VAL A 230 -13.32 8.24 28.42
C VAL A 230 -12.10 7.34 28.28
N GLY A 231 -12.33 6.02 28.28
CA GLY A 231 -11.30 5.01 28.06
C GLY A 231 -10.89 4.86 26.58
N ILE A 232 -9.95 3.94 26.30
CA ILE A 232 -9.54 3.64 24.92
C ILE A 232 -10.43 2.59 24.22
N HIS A 233 -11.15 1.79 25.00
CA HIS A 233 -11.99 0.70 24.50
C HIS A 233 -13.40 1.19 24.13
N THR A 234 -13.48 2.20 23.27
CA THR A 234 -14.76 2.75 22.81
C THR A 234 -15.30 1.98 21.61
N GLN A 235 -16.62 2.04 21.42
CA GLN A 235 -17.27 1.44 20.25
C GLN A 235 -16.66 1.96 18.94
N VAL A 236 -16.38 3.28 18.87
CA VAL A 236 -15.75 3.90 17.70
C VAL A 236 -14.34 3.38 17.48
N ALA A 237 -13.53 3.22 18.53
CA ALA A 237 -12.18 2.66 18.39
C ALA A 237 -12.19 1.24 17.78
N TYR A 238 -13.13 0.37 18.21
CA TYR A 238 -13.27 -0.97 17.62
C TYR A 238 -13.81 -0.95 16.18
N GLN A 239 -14.76 -0.05 15.87
CA GLN A 239 -15.27 0.13 14.50
C GLN A 239 -14.18 0.58 13.54
N GLU A 240 -13.40 1.60 13.93
CA GLU A 240 -12.25 2.09 13.17
C GLU A 240 -11.21 0.98 12.98
N ALA A 241 -10.91 0.21 14.03
CA ALA A 241 -10.02 -0.94 13.94
C ALA A 241 -10.51 -1.96 12.90
N PHE A 242 -11.79 -2.35 12.97
CA PHE A 242 -12.38 -3.29 12.03
C PHE A 242 -12.33 -2.78 10.60
N LEU A 243 -12.78 -1.55 10.35
CA LEU A 243 -12.80 -0.95 9.01
C LEU A 243 -11.40 -0.89 8.40
N HIS A 244 -10.41 -0.41 9.15
CA HIS A 244 -9.03 -0.32 8.66
C HIS A 244 -8.38 -1.69 8.45
N ILE A 245 -8.60 -2.65 9.35
CA ILE A 245 -8.05 -4.01 9.21
C ILE A 245 -8.69 -4.72 8.01
N MET A 246 -10.01 -4.64 7.86
CA MET A 246 -10.74 -5.28 6.75
C MET A 246 -10.40 -4.65 5.40
N ALA A 247 -10.27 -3.32 5.34
CA ALA A 247 -9.84 -2.65 4.11
C ALA A 247 -8.41 -3.08 3.72
N ALA A 248 -7.47 -3.13 4.68
CA ALA A 248 -6.11 -3.58 4.41
C ALA A 248 -6.03 -5.07 4.02
N LYS A 249 -6.85 -5.93 4.64
CA LYS A 249 -7.01 -7.34 4.27
C LYS A 249 -7.52 -7.47 2.84
N SER A 250 -8.59 -6.76 2.48
CA SER A 250 -9.17 -6.79 1.13
C SER A 250 -8.13 -6.43 0.06
N VAL A 251 -7.34 -5.38 0.29
CA VAL A 251 -6.24 -5.00 -0.61
C VAL A 251 -5.20 -6.11 -0.74
N LEU A 252 -4.82 -6.78 0.35
CA LEU A 252 -3.88 -7.91 0.28
C LEU A 252 -4.44 -9.07 -0.55
N PHE A 253 -5.71 -9.43 -0.33
CA PHE A 253 -6.39 -10.50 -1.07
C PHE A 253 -6.55 -10.20 -2.56
N SER A 254 -6.61 -8.92 -2.95
CA SER A 254 -6.65 -8.55 -4.37
C SER A 254 -5.42 -9.03 -5.17
N PHE A 255 -4.30 -9.29 -4.50
CA PHE A 255 -3.06 -9.80 -5.11
C PHE A 255 -2.93 -11.32 -5.07
N GLU A 256 -3.84 -12.05 -4.41
CA GLU A 256 -3.82 -13.51 -4.35
C GLU A 256 -3.67 -14.19 -5.73
N PRO A 257 -4.34 -13.73 -6.81
CA PRO A 257 -4.19 -14.37 -8.12
C PRO A 257 -2.74 -14.39 -8.64
N SER A 258 -1.89 -13.45 -8.21
CA SER A 258 -0.47 -13.42 -8.60
C SER A 258 0.33 -14.61 -8.07
N LEU A 259 -0.13 -15.25 -6.99
CA LEU A 259 0.52 -16.42 -6.40
C LEU A 259 0.47 -17.67 -7.30
N SER A 260 -0.23 -17.61 -8.44
CA SER A 260 -0.25 -18.68 -9.44
C SER A 260 0.90 -18.60 -10.45
N ASP A 261 1.55 -17.43 -10.58
CA ASP A 261 2.54 -17.18 -11.63
C ASP A 261 3.80 -16.51 -11.05
N PRO A 262 4.95 -17.21 -11.00
CA PRO A 262 6.19 -16.67 -10.44
C PRO A 262 6.74 -15.47 -11.20
N THR A 263 6.32 -15.25 -12.46
CA THR A 263 6.81 -14.16 -13.31
C THR A 263 6.16 -12.81 -13.01
N MET A 264 5.07 -12.78 -12.21
CA MET A 264 4.38 -11.55 -11.82
C MET A 264 5.12 -10.76 -10.72
N VAL A 265 6.42 -10.54 -10.89
CA VAL A 265 7.33 -9.88 -9.93
C VAL A 265 6.76 -8.56 -9.39
N HIS A 266 6.22 -7.71 -10.26
CA HIS A 266 5.59 -6.46 -9.85
C HIS A 266 4.41 -6.67 -8.90
N ARG A 267 3.54 -7.65 -9.19
CA ARG A 267 2.38 -7.95 -8.33
C ARG A 267 2.81 -8.53 -6.98
N HIS A 268 3.84 -9.37 -6.94
CA HIS A 268 4.42 -9.85 -5.68
C HIS A 268 4.97 -8.70 -4.83
N HIS A 269 5.60 -7.71 -5.46
CA HIS A 269 6.05 -6.50 -4.78
C HIS A 269 4.88 -5.67 -4.23
N GLU A 270 3.81 -5.48 -5.01
CA GLU A 270 2.59 -4.81 -4.54
C GLU A 270 1.94 -5.57 -3.37
N MET A 271 1.89 -6.90 -3.44
CA MET A 271 1.41 -7.77 -2.37
C MET A 271 2.24 -7.60 -1.09
N ARG A 272 3.57 -7.53 -1.21
CA ARG A 272 4.46 -7.23 -0.08
C ARG A 272 4.11 -5.88 0.57
N ILE A 273 3.85 -4.85 -0.23
CA ILE A 273 3.44 -3.53 0.29
C ILE A 273 2.08 -3.64 1.01
N ALA A 274 1.11 -4.34 0.43
CA ALA A 274 -0.20 -4.58 1.05
C ALA A 274 -0.07 -5.35 2.37
N GLY A 275 0.78 -6.38 2.42
CA GLY A 275 1.07 -7.15 3.63
C GLY A 275 1.69 -6.27 4.73
N LYS A 276 2.63 -5.39 4.38
CA LYS A 276 3.20 -4.40 5.30
C LYS A 276 2.13 -3.46 5.86
N LYS A 277 1.25 -2.93 5.00
CA LYS A 277 0.13 -2.07 5.43
C LYS A 277 -0.77 -2.81 6.43
N LEU A 278 -1.19 -4.03 6.13
CA LEU A 278 -2.05 -4.81 7.02
C LEU A 278 -1.39 -5.07 8.38
N ARG A 279 -0.12 -5.48 8.41
CA ARG A 279 0.59 -5.65 9.69
C ARG A 279 0.71 -4.36 10.48
N TYR A 280 1.08 -3.24 9.84
CA TYR A 280 1.17 -1.97 10.56
C TYR A 280 -0.20 -1.55 11.11
N THR A 281 -1.28 -1.78 10.37
CA THR A 281 -2.64 -1.60 10.87
C THR A 281 -2.93 -2.49 12.09
N LEU A 282 -2.61 -3.78 12.03
CA LEU A 282 -2.79 -4.71 13.15
C LEU A 282 -1.96 -4.29 14.37
N GLU A 283 -0.70 -3.89 14.18
CA GLU A 283 0.17 -3.39 15.23
C GLU A 283 -0.40 -2.11 15.86
N SER A 284 -0.88 -1.15 15.05
CA SER A 284 -1.49 0.10 15.50
C SER A 284 -2.76 -0.12 16.34
N PHE A 285 -3.57 -1.13 16.00
CA PHE A 285 -4.80 -1.44 16.72
C PHE A 285 -4.66 -2.53 17.78
N SER A 286 -3.49 -3.18 17.88
CA SER A 286 -3.26 -4.32 18.76
C SER A 286 -3.64 -4.06 20.22
N GLY A 287 -3.45 -2.84 20.71
CA GLY A 287 -3.80 -2.45 22.08
C GLY A 287 -5.28 -2.59 22.44
N LEU A 288 -6.18 -2.64 21.45
CA LEU A 288 -7.62 -2.81 21.68
C LEU A 288 -8.03 -4.26 21.93
N PHE A 289 -7.28 -5.24 21.43
CA PHE A 289 -7.71 -6.63 21.39
C PHE A 289 -6.99 -7.49 22.44
N GLU A 290 -7.64 -8.56 22.87
CA GLU A 290 -7.06 -9.57 23.76
C GLU A 290 -5.73 -10.11 23.19
N CYS A 291 -4.78 -10.38 24.08
CA CYS A 291 -3.44 -10.85 23.73
C CYS A 291 -2.68 -9.96 22.72
N LYS A 292 -3.16 -8.74 22.44
CA LYS A 292 -2.56 -7.78 21.50
C LYS A 292 -2.34 -8.35 20.09
N LEU A 293 -3.19 -9.27 19.63
CA LEU A 293 -3.06 -9.94 18.33
C LEU A 293 -1.66 -10.54 18.06
N LYS A 294 -0.96 -10.97 19.11
CA LYS A 294 0.46 -11.40 19.01
C LYS A 294 0.66 -12.56 18.04
N SER A 295 -0.25 -13.55 18.06
CA SER A 295 -0.21 -14.70 17.17
C SER A 295 -0.38 -14.26 15.72
N GLU A 296 -1.36 -13.41 15.44
CA GLU A 296 -1.68 -12.96 14.09
C GLU A 296 -0.54 -12.10 13.54
N ILE A 297 -0.03 -11.15 14.33
CA ILE A 297 1.10 -10.31 13.96
C ILE A 297 2.36 -11.15 13.68
N LYS A 298 2.59 -12.23 14.45
CA LYS A 298 3.70 -13.17 14.21
C LYS A 298 3.55 -13.85 12.85
N THR A 299 2.38 -14.39 12.54
CA THR A 299 2.09 -15.00 11.24
C THR A 299 2.29 -14.01 10.08
N PHE A 300 1.84 -12.76 10.23
CA PHE A 300 2.08 -11.72 9.23
C PHE A 300 3.55 -11.34 9.10
N LYS A 301 4.35 -11.45 10.16
CA LYS A 301 5.79 -11.26 10.08
C LYS A 301 6.42 -12.36 9.23
N GLU A 302 6.07 -13.62 9.44
CA GLU A 302 6.55 -14.75 8.63
C GLU A 302 6.22 -14.59 7.14
N LEU A 303 4.96 -14.24 6.83
CA LEU A 303 4.55 -13.92 5.45
C LEU A 303 5.37 -12.77 4.84
N GLN A 304 5.62 -11.72 5.62
CA GLN A 304 6.41 -10.57 5.18
C GLN A 304 7.89 -10.86 5.01
N ASP A 305 8.45 -11.75 5.83
CA ASP A 305 9.84 -12.14 5.73
C ASP A 305 10.06 -12.87 4.39
N ILE A 306 9.18 -13.80 4.02
CA ILE A 306 9.23 -14.46 2.69
C ILE A 306 9.07 -13.46 1.55
N LEU A 307 8.03 -12.62 1.58
CA LEU A 307 7.80 -11.59 0.56
C LEU A 307 8.95 -10.55 0.53
N GLY A 308 9.57 -10.30 1.67
CA GLY A 308 10.76 -9.49 1.87
C GLY A 308 11.94 -10.03 1.10
N ASP A 309 12.34 -11.25 1.44
CA ASP A 309 13.47 -11.94 0.83
C ASP A 309 13.26 -12.14 -0.68
N MET A 310 12.02 -12.38 -1.12
CA MET A 310 11.68 -12.47 -2.55
C MET A 310 11.98 -11.16 -3.26
N HIS A 311 11.49 -10.05 -2.71
CA HIS A 311 11.73 -8.73 -3.28
C HIS A 311 13.22 -8.37 -3.26
N ASP A 312 13.95 -8.72 -2.21
CA ASP A 312 15.38 -8.47 -2.13
C ASP A 312 16.14 -9.26 -3.21
N CYS A 313 15.73 -10.51 -3.50
CA CYS A 313 16.24 -11.24 -4.66
C CYS A 313 15.89 -10.53 -5.97
N ASP A 314 14.65 -10.07 -6.14
CA ASP A 314 14.20 -9.35 -7.35
C ASP A 314 15.04 -8.09 -7.60
N VAL A 315 15.35 -7.33 -6.54
CA VAL A 315 16.23 -6.14 -6.59
C VAL A 315 17.64 -6.52 -7.05
N TRP A 316 18.21 -7.59 -6.53
CA TRP A 316 19.54 -8.05 -6.97
C TRP A 316 19.53 -8.55 -8.42
N ILE A 317 18.52 -9.33 -8.81
CA ILE A 317 18.39 -9.89 -10.17
C ILE A 317 18.27 -8.76 -11.21
N GLU A 318 17.52 -7.70 -10.89
CA GLU A 318 17.36 -6.54 -11.77
C GLU A 318 18.64 -5.70 -11.85
N ASN A 319 19.33 -5.48 -10.73
CA ASN A 319 20.42 -4.50 -10.65
C ASN A 319 21.82 -5.08 -10.94
N LEU A 320 22.10 -6.35 -10.64
CA LEU A 320 23.43 -6.95 -10.81
C LEU A 320 23.97 -6.85 -12.24
N PRO A 321 23.17 -7.14 -13.30
CA PRO A 321 23.66 -7.00 -14.67
C PRO A 321 24.07 -5.56 -15.01
N THR A 322 23.33 -4.59 -14.49
CA THR A 322 23.62 -3.16 -14.68
C THR A 322 24.90 -2.74 -13.95
N ILE A 323 25.10 -3.22 -12.71
CA ILE A 323 26.31 -2.97 -11.93
C ILE A 323 27.53 -3.58 -12.64
N ALA A 324 27.44 -4.85 -13.05
CA ALA A 324 28.51 -5.55 -13.76
C ALA A 324 28.90 -4.82 -15.06
N ALA A 325 27.93 -4.37 -15.86
CA ALA A 325 28.19 -3.61 -17.08
C ALA A 325 28.87 -2.24 -16.82
N ARG A 326 28.58 -1.59 -15.68
CA ARG A 326 29.26 -0.34 -15.29
C ARG A 326 30.71 -0.61 -14.89
N GLU A 327 30.95 -1.66 -14.11
CA GLU A 327 32.31 -2.05 -13.72
C GLU A 327 33.13 -2.51 -14.93
N GLU A 328 32.54 -3.19 -15.91
CA GLU A 328 33.21 -3.53 -17.16
C GLU A 328 33.69 -2.27 -17.91
N LYS A 329 32.83 -1.27 -18.07
CA LYS A 329 33.20 0.00 -18.71
C LYS A 329 34.28 0.75 -17.91
N ARG A 330 34.19 0.74 -16.59
CA ARG A 330 35.15 1.41 -15.69
C ARG A 330 36.53 0.77 -15.77
N THR A 331 36.58 -0.56 -15.70
CA THR A 331 37.82 -1.34 -15.76
C THR A 331 38.44 -1.25 -17.15
N PHE A 332 37.65 -1.27 -18.22
CA PHE A 332 38.14 -1.01 -19.57
C PHE A 332 38.75 0.39 -19.71
N ARG A 333 38.10 1.43 -19.17
CA ARG A 333 38.63 2.81 -19.19
C ARG A 333 39.97 2.92 -18.47
N TYR A 334 40.14 2.23 -17.35
CA TYR A 334 41.35 2.31 -16.54
C TYR A 334 42.50 1.45 -17.10
N PHE A 335 42.24 0.20 -17.47
CA PHE A 335 43.26 -0.78 -17.90
C PHE A 335 43.43 -0.87 -19.42
N GLY A 336 42.53 -0.27 -20.20
CA GLY A 336 42.53 -0.33 -21.68
C GLY A 336 42.15 -1.70 -22.27
N ASN A 337 41.71 -2.66 -21.45
CA ASN A 337 41.34 -4.01 -21.88
C ASN A 337 40.32 -4.67 -20.91
N HIS A 338 39.72 -5.79 -21.33
CA HIS A 338 38.70 -6.54 -20.55
C HIS A 338 39.28 -7.63 -19.64
N LEU A 339 40.61 -7.83 -19.61
CA LEU A 339 41.23 -8.92 -18.84
C LEU A 339 40.91 -8.77 -17.36
N PHE A 340 40.92 -7.54 -16.85
CA PHE A 340 40.59 -7.32 -15.44
C PHE A 340 39.12 -7.62 -15.12
N PHE A 341 38.18 -7.21 -15.98
CA PHE A 341 36.76 -7.54 -15.77
C PHE A 341 36.50 -9.06 -15.81
N SER A 342 37.30 -9.81 -16.58
CA SER A 342 37.19 -11.26 -16.61
C SER A 342 37.47 -11.92 -15.24
N LEU A 343 38.23 -11.26 -14.36
CA LEU A 343 38.45 -11.69 -12.98
C LEU A 343 37.25 -11.40 -12.06
N LEU A 344 36.49 -10.34 -12.33
CA LEU A 344 35.33 -9.95 -11.51
C LEU A 344 34.05 -10.70 -11.90
N LYS A 345 33.92 -11.01 -13.19
CA LYS A 345 32.72 -11.59 -13.81
C LYS A 345 32.18 -12.84 -13.09
N PRO A 346 33.00 -13.81 -12.65
CA PRO A 346 32.46 -15.02 -12.00
C PRO A 346 31.73 -14.71 -10.68
N GLY A 347 32.22 -13.73 -9.91
CA GLY A 347 31.56 -13.29 -8.66
C GLY A 347 30.16 -12.72 -8.88
N PHE A 348 30.01 -11.85 -9.90
CA PHE A 348 28.71 -11.30 -10.27
C PHE A 348 27.75 -12.38 -10.78
N HIS A 349 28.25 -13.33 -11.58
CA HIS A 349 27.44 -14.39 -12.15
C HIS A 349 26.94 -15.37 -11.08
N GLU A 350 27.82 -15.82 -10.19
CA GLU A 350 27.47 -16.73 -9.09
C GLU A 350 26.39 -16.11 -8.18
N LEU A 351 26.58 -14.84 -7.80
CA LEU A 351 25.59 -14.15 -6.98
C LEU A 351 24.23 -14.06 -7.68
N LEU A 352 24.22 -13.72 -8.96
CA LEU A 352 22.99 -13.62 -9.77
C LEU A 352 22.24 -14.97 -9.81
N GLU A 353 22.94 -16.05 -10.16
CA GLU A 353 22.34 -17.39 -10.21
C GLU A 353 21.82 -17.83 -8.84
N SER A 354 22.60 -17.60 -7.78
CA SER A 354 22.22 -17.85 -6.40
C SER A 354 20.92 -17.11 -6.01
N ARG A 355 20.77 -15.84 -6.42
CA ARG A 355 19.53 -15.07 -6.18
C ARG A 355 18.34 -15.60 -6.98
N ILE A 356 18.54 -15.99 -8.24
CA ILE A 356 17.49 -16.60 -9.08
C ILE A 356 16.98 -17.90 -8.43
N GLN A 357 17.86 -18.77 -7.95
CA GLN A 357 17.47 -20.03 -7.32
C GLN A 357 16.77 -19.80 -5.97
N LYS A 358 17.31 -18.89 -5.14
CA LYS A 358 16.68 -18.53 -3.86
C LYS A 358 15.29 -17.95 -4.07
N ARG A 359 15.10 -17.10 -5.09
CA ARG A 359 13.80 -16.50 -5.44
C ARG A 359 12.76 -17.53 -5.84
N LYS A 360 13.14 -18.57 -6.60
CA LYS A 360 12.25 -19.69 -6.96
C LYS A 360 11.83 -20.47 -5.72
N LYS A 361 12.77 -20.79 -4.82
CA LYS A 361 12.48 -21.48 -3.56
C LYS A 361 11.49 -20.69 -2.70
N LEU A 362 11.76 -19.40 -2.48
CA LEU A 362 10.90 -18.54 -1.66
C LEU A 362 9.49 -18.41 -2.23
N PHE A 363 9.32 -18.40 -3.55
CA PHE A 363 7.98 -18.41 -4.15
C PHE A 363 7.21 -19.69 -3.83
N SER A 364 7.86 -20.86 -3.86
CA SER A 364 7.25 -22.12 -3.43
C SER A 364 6.89 -22.09 -1.95
N ASP A 365 7.77 -21.54 -1.10
CA ASP A 365 7.53 -21.41 0.33
C ASP A 365 6.35 -20.45 0.61
N LEU A 366 6.23 -19.35 -0.15
CA LEU A 366 5.10 -18.42 -0.09
C LEU A 366 3.77 -19.12 -0.42
N GLN A 367 3.73 -19.92 -1.49
CA GLN A 367 2.51 -20.65 -1.88
C GLN A 367 2.09 -21.64 -0.78
N LYS A 368 3.06 -22.38 -0.21
CA LYS A 368 2.79 -23.31 0.89
C LYS A 368 2.25 -22.59 2.12
N LEU A 369 2.88 -21.50 2.54
CA LEU A 369 2.43 -20.70 3.67
C LEU A 369 1.01 -20.17 3.41
N TRP A 370 0.75 -19.56 2.25
CA TRP A 370 -0.56 -18.99 1.93
C TRP A 370 -1.68 -20.04 1.95
N ASN A 371 -1.41 -21.24 1.43
CA ASN A 371 -2.37 -22.35 1.46
C ASN A 371 -2.61 -22.87 2.89
N SER A 372 -1.56 -23.03 3.70
CA SER A 372 -1.68 -23.40 5.11
C SER A 372 -2.58 -22.41 5.86
N LEU A 373 -2.40 -21.11 5.65
CA LEU A 373 -3.24 -20.09 6.30
C LEU A 373 -4.73 -20.22 5.96
N LYS A 374 -5.07 -20.70 4.76
CA LYS A 374 -6.45 -20.96 4.37
C LYS A 374 -6.98 -22.25 4.99
N GLU A 375 -6.20 -23.32 4.95
CA GLU A 375 -6.56 -24.62 5.53
C GLU A 375 -6.78 -24.52 7.05
N ASP A 376 -5.93 -23.76 7.73
CA ASP A 376 -5.98 -23.50 9.16
C ASP A 376 -7.09 -22.51 9.57
N LYS A 377 -7.86 -22.00 8.61
CA LYS A 377 -8.91 -20.96 8.80
C LYS A 377 -8.42 -19.73 9.56
N PHE A 378 -7.15 -19.36 9.34
CA PHE A 378 -6.52 -18.23 10.02
C PHE A 378 -7.29 -16.93 9.79
N TRP A 379 -7.79 -16.74 8.56
CA TRP A 379 -8.46 -15.52 8.12
C TRP A 379 -9.82 -15.32 8.77
N GLU A 380 -10.57 -16.41 8.95
CA GLU A 380 -11.85 -16.46 9.65
C GLU A 380 -11.65 -16.21 11.14
N GLN A 381 -10.62 -16.81 11.75
CA GLN A 381 -10.28 -16.59 13.16
C GLN A 381 -9.89 -15.12 13.42
N LEU A 382 -9.12 -14.52 12.51
CA LEU A 382 -8.78 -13.09 12.61
C LEU A 382 -10.04 -12.22 12.51
N GLU A 383 -10.92 -12.49 11.53
CA GLU A 383 -12.20 -11.79 11.38
C GLU A 383 -13.08 -11.92 12.63
N GLU A 384 -13.20 -13.13 13.18
CA GLU A 384 -13.95 -13.38 14.40
C GLU A 384 -13.38 -12.56 15.57
N LYS A 385 -12.05 -12.58 15.77
CA LYS A 385 -11.38 -11.81 16.83
C LYS A 385 -11.61 -10.31 16.72
N ILE A 386 -11.56 -9.73 15.51
CA ILE A 386 -11.74 -8.29 15.33
C ILE A 386 -13.22 -7.87 15.41
N THR A 387 -14.15 -8.79 15.12
CA THR A 387 -15.59 -8.51 15.17
C THR A 387 -16.17 -8.78 16.56
N LYS A 388 -15.57 -9.68 17.34
CA LYS A 388 -16.01 -10.05 18.69
C LYS A 388 -16.21 -8.83 19.62
N PRO A 389 -15.29 -7.85 19.74
CA PRO A 389 -15.54 -6.66 20.56
C PRO A 389 -16.65 -5.77 20.02
N ILE A 390 -16.85 -5.74 18.70
CA ILE A 390 -18.01 -5.08 18.07
C ILE A 390 -19.30 -5.86 18.38
N HIS A 391 -19.24 -7.11 18.80
CA HIS A 391 -20.40 -7.85 19.30
C HIS A 391 -20.63 -7.64 20.81
N TYR A 392 -19.57 -7.61 21.62
CA TYR A 392 -19.69 -7.47 23.10
C TYR A 392 -19.84 -6.03 23.60
N SER A 393 -19.34 -5.02 22.88
CA SER A 393 -19.65 -3.61 23.16
C SER A 393 -21.14 -3.26 22.95
N PHE A 394 -21.92 -4.22 22.43
CA PHE A 394 -23.39 -4.19 22.39
C PHE A 394 -24.06 -5.00 23.51
N GLN A 395 -23.30 -5.67 24.38
CA GLN A 395 -23.84 -6.43 25.52
C GLN A 395 -23.34 -5.92 26.88
N ALA A 396 -22.14 -5.34 26.93
CA ALA A 396 -21.49 -4.89 28.16
C ALA A 396 -21.70 -3.39 28.41
N GLU A 397 -22.95 -2.97 28.55
CA GLU A 397 -23.36 -1.78 29.33
C GLU A 397 -24.83 -1.93 29.77
N THR A 398 -25.10 -2.95 30.58
CA THR A 398 -26.24 -2.91 31.51
C THR A 398 -25.94 -1.82 32.55
N GLY A 399 -26.24 -0.58 32.18
CA GLY A 399 -25.97 0.60 33.00
C GLY A 399 -26.18 1.92 32.24
N ASN A 400 -27.39 2.13 31.71
CA ASN A 400 -27.85 3.38 31.10
C ASN A 400 -27.05 3.89 29.88
N CYS A 401 -27.13 3.18 28.76
CA CYS A 401 -27.12 3.80 27.43
C CYS A 401 -27.98 2.96 26.48
N THR A 402 -28.92 3.60 25.79
CA THR A 402 -29.94 2.96 24.94
C THR A 402 -29.34 2.06 23.84
N ASP A 403 -29.72 0.78 23.80
CA ASP A 403 -29.38 -0.18 22.74
C ASP A 403 -29.61 0.42 21.34
N LYS A 404 -28.54 0.81 20.65
CA LYS A 404 -28.65 1.26 19.27
C LYS A 404 -28.55 0.06 18.30
N PRO A 405 -29.52 -0.11 17.40
CA PRO A 405 -29.51 -1.17 16.39
C PRO A 405 -28.25 -1.10 15.49
N LEU A 406 -27.57 -2.23 15.27
CA LEU A 406 -26.45 -2.30 14.31
C LEU A 406 -26.99 -2.16 12.90
N THR A 407 -26.65 -1.05 12.25
CA THR A 407 -27.27 -0.65 10.98
C THR A 407 -26.20 -0.36 9.94
N LEU A 408 -26.29 -0.97 8.78
CA LEU A 408 -25.42 -0.70 7.63
C LEU A 408 -26.16 0.18 6.64
N ALA A 409 -25.48 1.17 6.07
CA ALA A 409 -25.97 1.85 4.88
C ALA A 409 -25.48 1.11 3.64
N LEU A 410 -26.40 0.66 2.83
CA LEU A 410 -26.17 -0.03 1.57
C LEU A 410 -26.42 0.97 0.43
N ILE A 411 -25.36 1.32 -0.29
CA ILE A 411 -25.40 2.25 -1.42
C ILE A 411 -24.99 1.50 -2.69
N SER A 412 -25.34 2.06 -3.85
CA SER A 412 -24.83 1.63 -5.16
C SER A 412 -25.02 2.75 -6.18
N ASP A 413 -24.41 2.60 -7.36
CA ASP A 413 -24.75 3.40 -8.55
C ASP A 413 -24.62 4.91 -8.28
N VAL A 414 -23.49 5.29 -7.67
CA VAL A 414 -23.15 6.69 -7.38
C VAL A 414 -22.86 7.46 -8.68
N HIS A 415 -22.33 6.78 -9.70
CA HIS A 415 -22.13 7.33 -11.05
C HIS A 415 -21.44 8.70 -11.06
N ALA A 416 -20.41 8.91 -10.23
CA ALA A 416 -19.67 10.18 -10.13
C ALA A 416 -20.54 11.41 -9.76
N ASN A 417 -21.66 11.21 -9.07
CA ASN A 417 -22.52 12.26 -8.52
C ASN A 417 -22.12 12.58 -7.07
N LEU A 418 -21.16 13.49 -6.90
CA LEU A 418 -20.63 13.84 -5.57
C LEU A 418 -21.66 14.50 -4.64
N PRO A 419 -22.50 15.46 -5.08
CA PRO A 419 -23.53 16.05 -4.21
C PRO A 419 -24.48 15.00 -3.62
N ALA A 420 -24.92 14.03 -4.43
CA ALA A 420 -25.77 12.93 -3.97
C ALA A 420 -25.04 12.02 -2.96
N LEU A 421 -23.78 11.66 -3.23
CA LEU A 421 -22.98 10.85 -2.32
C LEU A 421 -22.81 11.52 -0.95
N GLU A 422 -22.46 12.80 -0.92
CA GLU A 422 -22.28 13.54 0.34
C GLU A 422 -23.58 13.62 1.15
N ALA A 423 -24.71 13.84 0.48
CA ALA A 423 -26.02 13.85 1.11
C ALA A 423 -26.34 12.47 1.72
N VAL A 424 -26.15 11.38 0.98
CA VAL A 424 -26.40 10.02 1.46
C VAL A 424 -25.47 9.65 2.62
N LEU A 425 -24.18 9.95 2.54
CA LEU A 425 -23.24 9.63 3.63
C LEU A 425 -23.53 10.42 4.91
N THR A 426 -24.00 11.67 4.77
CA THR A 426 -24.42 12.49 5.91
C THR A 426 -25.70 11.94 6.52
N ASP A 427 -26.72 11.69 5.70
CA ASP A 427 -28.02 11.16 6.12
C ASP A 427 -27.89 9.77 6.79
N ALA A 428 -27.13 8.86 6.18
CA ALA A 428 -26.86 7.53 6.73
C ALA A 428 -26.22 7.63 8.12
N LYS A 429 -25.24 8.53 8.28
CA LYS A 429 -24.56 8.74 9.55
C LYS A 429 -25.53 9.29 10.61
N GLU A 430 -26.38 10.26 10.26
CA GLU A 430 -27.38 10.83 11.16
C GLU A 430 -28.42 9.78 11.60
N LYS A 431 -28.76 8.85 10.71
CA LYS A 431 -29.62 7.69 11.00
C LYS A 431 -28.92 6.55 11.74
N GLY A 432 -27.66 6.74 12.16
CA GLY A 432 -26.93 5.77 12.99
C GLY A 432 -26.28 4.62 12.21
N ALA A 433 -26.10 4.75 10.90
CA ALA A 433 -25.37 3.76 10.12
C ALA A 433 -23.93 3.63 10.65
N THR A 434 -23.59 2.39 10.99
CA THR A 434 -22.33 1.99 11.60
C THR A 434 -21.22 1.79 10.57
N ALA A 435 -21.60 1.38 9.36
CA ALA A 435 -20.71 1.27 8.21
C ALA A 435 -21.50 1.50 6.92
N VAL A 436 -20.77 1.79 5.84
CA VAL A 436 -21.35 1.97 4.51
C VAL A 436 -20.76 0.93 3.56
N CYS A 437 -21.63 0.22 2.86
CA CYS A 437 -21.29 -0.77 1.85
C CYS A 437 -21.76 -0.27 0.49
N ASN A 438 -20.88 -0.23 -0.50
CA ASN A 438 -21.16 0.19 -1.86
C ASN A 438 -21.16 -1.02 -2.80
N ALA A 439 -22.31 -1.31 -3.42
CA ALA A 439 -22.50 -2.39 -4.39
C ALA A 439 -21.96 -2.05 -5.79
N GLY A 440 -21.10 -1.04 -5.94
CA GLY A 440 -20.38 -0.74 -7.18
C GLY A 440 -20.97 0.41 -7.99
N ASP A 441 -20.34 0.69 -9.13
CA ASP A 441 -20.61 1.84 -10.01
C ASP A 441 -20.43 3.17 -9.28
N SER A 442 -19.24 3.31 -8.70
CA SER A 442 -18.79 4.58 -8.11
C SER A 442 -18.63 5.67 -9.15
N ILE A 443 -18.19 5.31 -10.36
CA ILE A 443 -17.96 6.23 -11.48
C ILE A 443 -18.85 5.88 -12.67
N GLY A 444 -19.05 6.85 -13.57
CA GLY A 444 -19.86 6.65 -14.76
C GLY A 444 -20.14 7.96 -15.47
N TYR A 445 -21.38 8.44 -15.35
CA TYR A 445 -21.92 9.56 -16.13
C TYR A 445 -21.77 10.94 -15.46
N GLY A 446 -21.52 10.99 -14.16
CA GLY A 446 -21.44 12.23 -13.39
C GLY A 446 -20.11 12.98 -13.54
N ALA A 447 -20.13 14.24 -13.11
CA ALA A 447 -19.03 15.19 -13.34
C ALA A 447 -17.82 14.99 -12.40
N PHE A 448 -17.94 14.21 -11.32
CA PHE A 448 -16.98 14.18 -10.20
C PHE A 448 -16.31 12.81 -9.97
N PRO A 449 -15.66 12.19 -10.97
CA PRO A 449 -15.16 10.82 -10.86
C PRO A 449 -14.05 10.67 -9.82
N ASP A 450 -13.10 11.61 -9.73
CA ASP A 450 -11.97 11.49 -8.79
C ASP A 450 -12.37 11.86 -7.36
N GLU A 451 -13.23 12.86 -7.23
CA GLU A 451 -13.73 13.36 -5.96
C GLU A 451 -14.61 12.30 -5.28
N VAL A 452 -15.49 11.61 -6.04
CA VAL A 452 -16.30 10.50 -5.52
C VAL A 452 -15.43 9.35 -5.03
N VAL A 453 -14.46 8.90 -5.82
CA VAL A 453 -13.57 7.79 -5.40
C VAL A 453 -12.75 8.19 -4.18
N THR A 454 -12.21 9.41 -4.16
CA THR A 454 -11.49 9.95 -2.99
C THR A 454 -12.39 9.98 -1.77
N ARG A 455 -13.66 10.40 -1.93
CA ARG A 455 -14.61 10.49 -0.83
C ARG A 455 -14.98 9.12 -0.26
N LEU A 456 -15.22 8.13 -1.10
CA LEU A 456 -15.49 6.75 -0.70
C LEU A 456 -14.32 6.15 0.07
N ARG A 457 -13.08 6.37 -0.42
CA ARG A 457 -11.84 5.93 0.24
C ARG A 457 -11.67 6.57 1.62
N ASN A 458 -11.88 7.89 1.70
CA ASN A 458 -11.74 8.66 2.95
C ASN A 458 -12.85 8.37 3.98
N ALA A 459 -14.01 7.87 3.54
CA ALA A 459 -15.07 7.40 4.43
C ALA A 459 -14.98 5.92 4.79
N HIS A 460 -13.94 5.21 4.31
CA HIS A 460 -13.78 3.77 4.53
C HIS A 460 -14.99 2.95 4.05
N VAL A 461 -15.60 3.35 2.92
CA VAL A 461 -16.74 2.63 2.34
C VAL A 461 -16.29 1.32 1.72
N LEU A 462 -16.86 0.20 2.19
CA LEU A 462 -16.58 -1.13 1.64
C LEU A 462 -17.20 -1.24 0.25
N SER A 463 -16.38 -1.22 -0.79
CA SER A 463 -16.86 -1.14 -2.17
C SER A 463 -16.52 -2.40 -2.97
N VAL A 464 -17.45 -2.86 -3.80
CA VAL A 464 -17.18 -3.82 -4.87
C VAL A 464 -17.05 -3.11 -6.22
N MET A 465 -16.41 -3.76 -7.17
CA MET A 465 -16.29 -3.26 -8.54
C MET A 465 -17.64 -3.37 -9.28
N GLY A 466 -18.12 -2.27 -9.85
CA GLY A 466 -19.26 -2.26 -10.77
C GLY A 466 -18.87 -2.41 -12.25
N ASN A 467 -19.87 -2.54 -13.13
CA ASN A 467 -19.61 -2.72 -14.56
C ASN A 467 -19.08 -1.44 -15.22
N TYR A 468 -19.52 -0.26 -14.78
CA TYR A 468 -19.01 1.02 -15.28
C TYR A 468 -17.61 1.31 -14.74
N ASP A 469 -17.35 1.02 -13.46
CA ASP A 469 -15.99 1.10 -12.90
C ASP A 469 -14.99 0.33 -13.76
N ARG A 470 -15.33 -0.93 -14.10
CA ARG A 470 -14.53 -1.79 -14.99
C ARG A 470 -14.43 -1.23 -16.41
N SER A 471 -15.53 -0.71 -16.96
CA SER A 471 -15.60 -0.23 -18.34
C SER A 471 -14.73 1.01 -18.57
N VAL A 472 -14.70 1.93 -17.61
CA VAL A 472 -13.82 3.11 -17.63
C VAL A 472 -12.36 2.67 -17.65
N LEU A 473 -11.96 1.77 -16.75
CA LEU A 473 -10.56 1.33 -16.59
C LEU A 473 -10.02 0.53 -17.77
N THR A 474 -10.84 -0.34 -18.36
CA THR A 474 -10.40 -1.21 -19.47
C THR A 474 -10.11 -0.45 -20.77
N GLN A 475 -10.51 0.82 -20.87
CA GLN A 475 -10.34 1.67 -22.06
C GLN A 475 -10.85 1.03 -23.36
N LYS A 476 -11.75 0.03 -23.27
CA LYS A 476 -12.41 -0.58 -24.44
C LYS A 476 -13.19 0.46 -25.25
N TRP A 477 -13.49 1.61 -24.64
CA TRP A 477 -14.08 2.75 -25.31
C TRP A 477 -13.17 3.41 -26.39
N LYS A 478 -11.91 3.00 -26.52
CA LYS A 478 -11.03 3.36 -27.65
C LYS A 478 -11.33 2.57 -28.93
N LEU A 479 -12.05 1.46 -28.83
CA LEU A 479 -12.37 0.59 -29.97
C LEU A 479 -13.46 1.22 -30.84
N LYS A 480 -13.37 1.06 -32.17
CA LYS A 480 -14.30 1.65 -33.16
C LYS A 480 -15.76 1.15 -33.08
N LYS A 481 -16.06 0.13 -32.27
CA LYS A 481 -17.35 -0.61 -32.24
C LYS A 481 -18.27 -0.27 -31.04
N ILE A 482 -18.32 0.98 -30.58
CA ILE A 482 -19.23 1.36 -29.48
C ILE A 482 -20.53 1.88 -30.07
N ARG A 483 -21.65 1.35 -29.57
CA ARG A 483 -23.00 1.63 -30.08
C ARG A 483 -23.55 3.02 -29.71
N SER A 484 -23.06 3.67 -28.65
CA SER A 484 -23.51 5.00 -28.21
C SER A 484 -22.34 5.98 -28.07
N SER A 485 -22.42 7.13 -28.74
CA SER A 485 -21.46 8.22 -28.65
C SER A 485 -21.36 8.80 -27.24
N GLU A 486 -22.50 8.98 -26.57
CA GLU A 486 -22.57 9.55 -25.22
C GLU A 486 -21.96 8.61 -24.17
N LYS A 487 -22.27 7.30 -24.23
CA LYS A 487 -21.64 6.32 -23.31
C LYS A 487 -20.12 6.32 -23.45
N LYS A 488 -19.61 6.46 -24.68
CA LYS A 488 -18.16 6.58 -24.93
C LYS A 488 -17.58 7.85 -24.30
N GLU A 489 -18.27 8.98 -24.44
CA GLU A 489 -17.86 10.26 -23.89
C GLU A 489 -17.79 10.24 -22.36
N ALA A 490 -18.80 9.70 -21.69
CA ALA A 490 -18.80 9.50 -20.24
C ALA A 490 -17.57 8.70 -19.77
N MET A 491 -17.29 7.55 -20.41
CA MET A 491 -16.17 6.70 -20.01
C MET A 491 -14.81 7.36 -20.25
N GLN A 492 -14.68 8.08 -21.36
CA GLN A 492 -13.46 8.81 -21.70
C GLN A 492 -13.24 9.97 -20.73
N PHE A 493 -14.29 10.71 -20.40
CA PHE A 493 -14.26 11.79 -19.44
C PHE A 493 -13.85 11.27 -18.05
N ALA A 494 -14.53 10.23 -17.55
CA ALA A 494 -14.23 9.63 -16.25
C ALA A 494 -12.77 9.18 -16.18
N TYR A 495 -12.27 8.48 -17.20
CA TYR A 495 -10.88 8.00 -17.22
C TYR A 495 -9.86 9.14 -17.18
N ARG A 496 -10.10 10.23 -17.91
CA ARG A 496 -9.18 11.38 -17.99
C ARG A 496 -9.12 12.16 -16.69
N HIS A 497 -10.23 12.24 -15.98
CA HIS A 497 -10.35 13.03 -14.76
C HIS A 497 -10.00 12.24 -13.51
N LEU A 498 -9.67 10.95 -13.61
CA LEU A 498 -9.15 10.16 -12.49
C LEU A 498 -7.63 10.31 -12.31
N SER A 499 -7.24 10.61 -11.08
CA SER A 499 -5.85 10.52 -10.62
C SER A 499 -5.30 9.10 -10.83
N LYS A 500 -3.97 8.99 -10.87
CA LYS A 500 -3.30 7.67 -10.97
C LYS A 500 -3.63 6.80 -9.74
N GLU A 501 -3.71 7.43 -8.57
CA GLU A 501 -3.98 6.76 -7.31
C GLU A 501 -5.39 6.16 -7.27
N ASN A 502 -6.42 6.93 -7.66
CA ASN A 502 -7.80 6.43 -7.68
C ASN A 502 -8.05 5.38 -8.76
N ARG A 503 -7.34 5.45 -9.90
CA ARG A 503 -7.37 4.38 -10.90
C ARG A 503 -6.83 3.06 -10.36
N GLU A 504 -5.70 3.11 -9.65
CA GLU A 504 -5.12 1.90 -9.06
C GLU A 504 -6.00 1.35 -7.93
N TYR A 505 -6.61 2.22 -7.13
CA TYR A 505 -7.63 1.79 -6.15
C TYR A 505 -8.79 1.05 -6.82
N LEU A 506 -9.43 1.67 -7.83
CA LEU A 506 -10.57 1.06 -8.51
C LEU A 506 -10.21 -0.27 -9.17
N LYS A 507 -9.00 -0.38 -9.76
CA LYS A 507 -8.51 -1.61 -10.40
C LYS A 507 -8.38 -2.79 -9.43
N ASN A 508 -8.15 -2.50 -8.15
CA ASN A 508 -7.98 -3.51 -7.10
C ASN A 508 -9.25 -3.72 -6.27
N LEU A 509 -10.40 -3.13 -6.65
CA LEU A 509 -11.68 -3.42 -6.01
C LEU A 509 -12.07 -4.88 -6.23
N PRO A 510 -12.54 -5.59 -5.17
CA PRO A 510 -12.99 -6.95 -5.31
C PRO A 510 -14.30 -7.00 -6.11
N ARG A 511 -14.55 -8.13 -6.78
CA ARG A 511 -15.83 -8.37 -7.48
C ARG A 511 -16.98 -8.60 -6.50
N GLN A 512 -16.68 -9.17 -5.34
CA GLN A 512 -17.63 -9.51 -4.30
C GLN A 512 -16.98 -9.32 -2.93
N ILE A 513 -17.77 -8.96 -1.93
CA ILE A 513 -17.35 -8.94 -0.53
C ILE A 513 -18.30 -9.86 0.23
N LYS A 514 -17.74 -10.81 0.98
CA LYS A 514 -18.48 -11.61 1.97
C LYS A 514 -18.20 -11.04 3.35
N LEU A 515 -19.25 -10.78 4.13
CA LEU A 515 -19.15 -10.32 5.51
C LEU A 515 -19.97 -11.24 6.40
N ARG A 516 -19.43 -11.58 7.56
CA ARG A 516 -20.22 -12.21 8.62
C ARG A 516 -20.48 -11.17 9.71
N ILE A 517 -21.75 -10.88 9.97
CA ILE A 517 -22.17 -9.91 10.97
C ILE A 517 -23.18 -10.61 11.88
N ARG A 518 -22.78 -10.82 13.13
CA ARG A 518 -23.52 -11.62 14.12
C ARG A 518 -23.77 -13.03 13.57
N ASP A 519 -25.03 -13.44 13.46
CA ASP A 519 -25.50 -14.72 12.94
C ASP A 519 -25.80 -14.69 11.43
N LYS A 520 -25.55 -13.57 10.73
CA LYS A 520 -25.85 -13.40 9.31
C LYS A 520 -24.61 -13.33 8.42
N ASN A 521 -24.63 -14.09 7.34
CA ASN A 521 -23.69 -14.01 6.24
C ASN A 521 -24.25 -13.07 5.16
N LEU A 522 -23.53 -11.99 4.88
CA LEU A 522 -23.84 -11.00 3.86
C LEU A 522 -22.92 -11.19 2.65
N LEU A 523 -23.48 -11.10 1.45
CA LEU A 523 -22.75 -11.08 0.19
C LEU A 523 -23.06 -9.79 -0.56
N ILE A 524 -22.05 -8.97 -0.81
CA ILE A 524 -22.16 -7.74 -1.59
C ILE A 524 -21.60 -8.03 -2.98
N THR A 525 -22.37 -7.71 -4.02
CA THR A 525 -21.95 -7.80 -5.42
C THR A 525 -22.69 -6.75 -6.25
N HIS A 526 -22.24 -6.44 -7.46
CA HIS A 526 -22.89 -5.40 -8.26
C HIS A 526 -24.11 -5.92 -9.03
N GLY A 527 -23.90 -6.93 -9.89
CA GLY A 527 -24.99 -7.66 -10.55
C GLY A 527 -25.42 -8.88 -9.73
N SER A 528 -25.47 -10.05 -10.35
CA SER A 528 -25.60 -11.31 -9.63
C SER A 528 -24.23 -11.83 -9.16
N PRO A 529 -24.19 -12.80 -8.22
CA PRO A 529 -22.94 -13.47 -7.87
C PRO A 529 -22.23 -14.08 -9.10
N ASP A 530 -22.98 -14.62 -10.05
CA ASP A 530 -22.43 -15.24 -11.26
C ASP A 530 -21.98 -14.20 -12.31
N SER A 531 -22.62 -13.03 -12.37
CA SER A 531 -22.45 -12.05 -13.46
C SER A 531 -22.46 -10.61 -12.99
N LEU A 532 -21.45 -9.84 -13.43
CA LEU A 532 -21.34 -8.41 -13.15
C LEU A 532 -22.44 -7.57 -13.83
N THR A 533 -23.10 -8.09 -14.87
CA THR A 533 -24.04 -7.34 -15.71
C THR A 533 -25.39 -8.04 -15.84
N GLU A 534 -25.71 -8.95 -14.91
CA GLU A 534 -27.04 -9.56 -14.84
C GLU A 534 -27.95 -8.65 -14.03
N TYR A 535 -29.11 -8.33 -14.59
CA TYR A 535 -30.16 -7.58 -13.92
C TYR A 535 -30.97 -8.53 -13.03
N LEU A 536 -30.95 -8.27 -11.72
CA LEU A 536 -31.85 -8.90 -10.76
C LEU A 536 -32.93 -7.89 -10.37
N VAL A 537 -34.08 -7.99 -11.04
CA VAL A 537 -35.27 -7.16 -10.84
C VAL A 537 -36.43 -7.98 -10.26
N MET A 538 -37.49 -7.34 -9.78
CA MET A 538 -38.63 -8.02 -9.14
C MET A 538 -39.28 -9.09 -10.03
N GLU A 539 -39.31 -8.85 -11.34
CA GLU A 539 -39.85 -9.72 -12.39
C GLU A 539 -38.96 -10.94 -12.68
N THR A 540 -37.73 -10.96 -12.16
CA THR A 540 -36.82 -12.10 -12.34
C THR A 540 -37.45 -13.34 -11.69
N PRO A 541 -37.53 -14.48 -12.41
CA PRO A 541 -38.17 -15.68 -11.89
C PRO A 541 -37.53 -16.20 -10.60
N ASP A 542 -38.36 -16.68 -9.66
CA ASP A 542 -37.89 -17.25 -8.38
C ASP A 542 -36.97 -18.45 -8.56
N SER A 543 -37.08 -19.18 -9.67
CA SER A 543 -36.15 -20.26 -10.04
C SER A 543 -34.72 -19.74 -10.17
N ARG A 544 -34.51 -18.56 -10.76
CA ARG A 544 -33.18 -17.96 -10.89
C ARG A 544 -32.62 -17.53 -9.54
N TYR A 545 -33.45 -16.97 -8.66
CA TYR A 545 -33.03 -16.67 -7.29
C TYR A 545 -32.69 -17.93 -6.50
N SER A 546 -33.46 -19.01 -6.67
CA SER A 546 -33.22 -20.30 -6.03
C SER A 546 -31.87 -20.90 -6.45
N GLU A 547 -31.52 -20.84 -7.75
CA GLU A 547 -30.21 -21.25 -8.24
C GLU A 547 -29.05 -20.45 -7.61
N ILE A 548 -29.26 -19.18 -7.29
CA ILE A 548 -28.26 -18.35 -6.60
C ILE A 548 -28.16 -18.80 -5.14
N VAL A 549 -29.29 -19.02 -4.46
CA VAL A 549 -29.32 -19.52 -3.08
C VAL A 549 -28.57 -20.85 -2.97
N ASP A 550 -28.81 -21.80 -3.88
CA ASP A 550 -28.17 -23.12 -3.87
C ASP A 550 -26.63 -23.07 -4.02
N LYS A 551 -26.09 -21.96 -4.54
CA LYS A 551 -24.65 -21.74 -4.76
C LYS A 551 -24.00 -20.84 -3.73
N THR A 552 -24.75 -20.29 -2.78
CA THR A 552 -24.23 -19.33 -1.80
C THR A 552 -24.63 -19.69 -0.38
N ASP A 553 -23.76 -19.35 0.56
CA ASP A 553 -23.96 -19.51 2.00
C ASP A 553 -24.49 -18.23 2.67
N ALA A 554 -25.02 -17.30 1.87
CA ALA A 554 -25.43 -15.97 2.32
C ALA A 554 -26.87 -15.97 2.82
N ASP A 555 -27.13 -15.30 3.94
CA ASP A 555 -28.46 -14.97 4.43
C ASP A 555 -29.00 -13.69 3.78
N VAL A 556 -28.11 -12.80 3.35
CA VAL A 556 -28.45 -11.52 2.70
C VAL A 556 -27.51 -11.26 1.52
N ILE A 557 -28.07 -11.02 0.34
CA ILE A 557 -27.36 -10.70 -0.90
C ILE A 557 -27.70 -9.27 -1.30
N ILE A 558 -26.68 -8.43 -1.42
CA ILE A 558 -26.80 -6.99 -1.68
C ILE A 558 -26.30 -6.71 -3.10
N THR A 559 -27.14 -6.05 -3.90
CA THR A 559 -26.91 -5.78 -5.32
C THR A 559 -27.15 -4.31 -5.68
N GLY A 560 -26.66 -3.88 -6.84
CA GLY A 560 -26.98 -2.60 -7.49
C GLY A 560 -27.43 -2.85 -8.93
N HIS A 561 -26.83 -2.16 -9.89
CA HIS A 561 -26.89 -2.41 -11.34
C HIS A 561 -28.23 -2.13 -12.04
N SER A 562 -29.36 -2.55 -11.46
CA SER A 562 -30.70 -2.24 -11.99
C SER A 562 -31.13 -0.82 -11.70
N HIS A 563 -30.49 -0.15 -10.73
CA HIS A 563 -30.84 1.18 -10.22
C HIS A 563 -32.22 1.27 -9.54
N LEU A 564 -32.94 0.14 -9.43
CA LEU A 564 -34.30 0.08 -8.90
C LEU A 564 -34.27 -0.53 -7.48
N PRO A 565 -34.68 0.22 -6.44
CA PRO A 565 -34.71 -0.30 -5.08
C PRO A 565 -35.70 -1.46 -4.99
N SER A 566 -35.25 -2.60 -4.46
CA SER A 566 -36.09 -3.78 -4.30
C SER A 566 -35.62 -4.64 -3.14
N ILE A 567 -36.58 -5.36 -2.54
CA ILE A 567 -36.35 -6.33 -1.47
C ILE A 567 -37.14 -7.58 -1.83
N LYS A 568 -36.46 -8.73 -1.91
CA LYS A 568 -37.09 -10.01 -2.22
C LYS A 568 -36.53 -11.09 -1.31
N SER A 569 -37.36 -11.98 -0.77
CA SER A 569 -36.91 -13.13 0.01
C SER A 569 -37.24 -14.42 -0.72
N VAL A 570 -36.24 -15.29 -0.90
CA VAL A 570 -36.38 -16.59 -1.55
C VAL A 570 -35.61 -17.62 -0.73
N ASN A 571 -36.27 -18.72 -0.35
CA ASN A 571 -35.69 -19.80 0.46
C ASN A 571 -34.97 -19.33 1.74
N GLY A 572 -35.49 -18.27 2.39
CA GLY A 572 -34.93 -17.72 3.62
C GLY A 572 -33.76 -16.73 3.42
N VAL A 573 -33.33 -16.51 2.17
CA VAL A 573 -32.29 -15.53 1.82
C VAL A 573 -32.91 -14.23 1.34
N TRP A 574 -32.39 -13.09 1.82
CA TRP A 574 -32.85 -11.75 1.42
C TRP A 574 -31.99 -11.18 0.29
N PHE A 575 -32.61 -10.82 -0.82
CA PHE A 575 -32.00 -10.07 -1.91
C PHE A 575 -32.39 -8.61 -1.79
N ILE A 576 -31.40 -7.72 -1.69
CA ILE A 576 -31.58 -6.28 -1.50
C ILE A 576 -30.88 -5.56 -2.64
N ASN A 577 -31.65 -4.88 -3.49
CA ASN A 577 -31.08 -3.90 -4.40
C ASN A 577 -31.07 -2.54 -3.73
N CYS A 578 -29.91 -1.88 -3.63
CA CYS A 578 -29.78 -0.60 -2.92
C CYS A 578 -30.56 0.55 -3.59
N GLY A 579 -30.96 0.40 -4.85
CA GLY A 579 -31.44 1.50 -5.69
C GLY A 579 -30.27 2.20 -6.37
N SER A 580 -30.30 3.53 -6.43
CA SER A 580 -29.18 4.29 -6.97
C SER A 580 -28.98 5.60 -6.22
N VAL A 581 -27.73 5.88 -5.85
CA VAL A 581 -27.37 7.15 -5.22
C VAL A 581 -27.37 8.28 -6.24
N GLY A 582 -26.79 8.08 -7.42
CA GLY A 582 -26.44 9.19 -8.32
C GLY A 582 -27.12 9.20 -9.68
N ARG A 583 -27.77 8.10 -10.06
CA ARG A 583 -28.41 7.90 -11.38
C ARG A 583 -29.72 7.11 -11.27
N SER A 584 -30.70 7.61 -10.51
CA SER A 584 -32.00 6.94 -10.35
C SER A 584 -32.68 6.68 -11.70
N GLU A 585 -33.38 5.56 -11.83
CA GLU A 585 -34.09 5.17 -13.06
C GLU A 585 -35.60 4.91 -12.84
N ASP A 586 -36.13 5.22 -11.66
CA ASP A 586 -37.53 5.00 -11.26
C ASP A 586 -38.41 6.26 -11.29
N GLY A 587 -37.91 7.37 -11.84
CA GLY A 587 -38.62 8.64 -11.96
C GLY A 587 -38.56 9.54 -10.72
N ASP A 588 -37.84 9.15 -9.66
CA ASP A 588 -37.55 10.00 -8.50
C ASP A 588 -36.07 10.44 -8.53
N PRO A 589 -35.78 11.73 -8.77
CA PRO A 589 -34.40 12.22 -8.87
C PRO A 589 -33.67 12.30 -7.53
N ARG A 590 -34.34 12.05 -6.39
CA ARG A 590 -33.66 11.96 -5.09
C ARG A 590 -32.75 10.74 -5.04
N ALA A 591 -31.63 10.90 -4.34
CA ALA A 591 -30.69 9.80 -4.11
C ALA A 591 -31.38 8.70 -3.29
N CYS A 592 -31.14 7.44 -3.64
CA CYS A 592 -31.68 6.29 -2.94
C CYS A 592 -30.57 5.40 -2.37
N TYR A 593 -30.80 4.91 -1.16
CA TYR A 593 -29.97 3.89 -0.53
C TYR A 593 -30.84 3.04 0.41
N ALA A 594 -30.30 1.95 0.96
CA ALA A 594 -30.99 1.15 1.97
C ALA A 594 -30.26 1.17 3.32
N LEU A 595 -31.03 1.13 4.41
CA LEU A 595 -30.53 0.81 5.75
C LEU A 595 -30.86 -0.65 6.04
N LEU A 596 -29.83 -1.44 6.35
CA LEU A 596 -29.95 -2.81 6.84
C LEU A 596 -29.59 -2.84 8.31
N THR A 597 -30.59 -2.96 9.18
CA THR A 597 -30.38 -3.27 10.58
C THR A 597 -30.33 -4.79 10.75
N VAL A 598 -29.30 -5.30 11.42
CA VAL A 598 -29.11 -6.75 11.59
C VAL A 598 -29.77 -7.27 12.88
N ASP A 599 -29.94 -6.41 13.90
CA ASP A 599 -30.65 -6.75 15.14
C ASP A 599 -31.31 -5.49 15.74
N PRO A 600 -32.65 -5.42 15.81
CA PRO A 600 -33.59 -6.34 15.16
C PRO A 600 -33.48 -6.28 13.62
N PHE A 601 -33.67 -7.41 12.92
CA PHE A 601 -33.53 -7.44 11.46
C PHE A 601 -34.56 -6.53 10.78
N SER A 602 -34.11 -5.50 10.06
CA SER A 602 -34.97 -4.63 9.27
C SER A 602 -34.24 -4.08 8.05
N ILE A 603 -34.98 -3.87 6.96
CA ILE A 603 -34.45 -3.32 5.71
C ILE A 603 -35.38 -2.19 5.28
N ILE A 604 -34.85 -0.99 5.08
CA ILE A 604 -35.64 0.17 4.66
C ILE A 604 -34.88 0.95 3.60
N HIS A 605 -35.52 1.22 2.46
CA HIS A 605 -35.02 2.17 1.47
C HIS A 605 -35.31 3.61 1.88
N ILE A 606 -34.32 4.48 1.75
CA ILE A 606 -34.37 5.88 2.11
C ILE A 606 -34.15 6.72 0.86
N ARG A 607 -34.94 7.79 0.72
CA ARG A 607 -34.75 8.83 -0.30
C ARG A 607 -34.17 10.08 0.34
N VAL A 608 -33.10 10.60 -0.23
CA VAL A 608 -32.38 11.75 0.29
C VAL A 608 -32.39 12.87 -0.76
N PRO A 609 -32.99 14.04 -0.46
CA PRO A 609 -32.83 15.21 -1.30
C PRO A 609 -31.37 15.66 -1.27
N TYR A 610 -30.85 16.10 -2.41
CA TYR A 610 -29.51 16.66 -2.53
C TYR A 610 -29.54 17.86 -3.47
N GLU A 611 -28.43 18.59 -3.55
CA GLU A 611 -28.30 19.76 -4.42
C GLU A 611 -28.17 19.33 -5.89
N ILE A 612 -29.31 18.96 -6.50
CA ILE A 612 -29.42 18.52 -7.90
C ILE A 612 -28.86 19.57 -8.85
N ASP A 613 -29.16 20.85 -8.62
CA ASP A 613 -28.68 21.95 -9.45
C ASP A 613 -27.16 22.01 -9.50
N LYS A 614 -26.47 21.79 -8.37
CA LYS A 614 -25.00 21.72 -8.34
C LYS A 614 -24.45 20.56 -9.16
N ALA A 615 -25.13 19.42 -9.14
CA ALA A 615 -24.73 18.27 -9.96
C ALA A 615 -24.88 18.58 -11.45
N ILE A 616 -25.98 19.26 -11.83
CA ILE A 616 -26.28 19.68 -13.21
C ILE A 616 -25.33 20.78 -13.69
N GLU A 617 -25.09 21.81 -12.90
CA GLU A 617 -24.14 22.87 -13.19
C GLU A 617 -22.75 22.30 -13.50
N ALA A 618 -22.29 21.34 -12.69
CA ALA A 618 -21.01 20.68 -12.91
C ALA A 618 -20.96 19.84 -14.19
N ILE A 619 -22.08 19.25 -14.63
CA ILE A 619 -22.17 18.58 -15.94
C ILE A 619 -21.92 19.60 -17.06
N TYR A 620 -22.56 20.78 -16.99
CA TYR A 620 -22.39 21.84 -17.99
C TYR A 620 -20.99 22.46 -17.96
N GLU A 621 -20.46 22.82 -16.79
CA GLU A 621 -19.12 23.39 -16.63
C GLU A 621 -18.02 22.45 -17.17
N ARG A 622 -18.20 21.14 -16.99
CA ARG A 622 -17.27 20.11 -17.47
C ARG A 622 -17.56 19.64 -18.89
N HIS A 623 -18.47 20.33 -19.60
CA HIS A 623 -18.79 20.10 -21.01
C HIS A 623 -19.25 18.66 -21.32
N LEU A 624 -19.97 18.05 -20.38
CA LEU A 624 -20.58 16.74 -20.56
C LEU A 624 -21.94 16.87 -21.29
N PRO A 625 -22.42 15.80 -21.96
CA PRO A 625 -23.73 15.80 -22.64
C PRO A 625 -24.89 16.26 -21.76
N GLU A 626 -25.75 17.12 -22.32
CA GLU A 626 -26.97 17.62 -21.68
C GLU A 626 -27.92 16.48 -21.25
N SER A 627 -27.91 15.36 -21.96
CA SER A 627 -28.68 14.16 -21.61
C SER A 627 -28.31 13.65 -20.21
N PHE A 628 -27.07 13.81 -19.74
CA PHE A 628 -26.67 13.39 -18.39
C PHE A 628 -27.25 14.30 -17.32
N ALA A 629 -27.36 15.60 -17.59
CA ALA A 629 -28.08 16.52 -16.71
C ALA A 629 -29.57 16.14 -16.61
N LYS A 630 -30.19 15.77 -17.75
CA LYS A 630 -31.60 15.32 -17.79
C LYS A 630 -31.82 14.01 -17.02
N VAL A 631 -30.90 13.05 -17.15
CA VAL A 631 -30.93 11.80 -16.36
C VAL A 631 -30.97 12.12 -14.86
N ILE A 632 -30.12 13.05 -14.41
CA ILE A 632 -30.03 13.46 -13.01
C ILE A 632 -31.31 14.20 -12.57
N SER A 633 -31.82 15.14 -13.38
CA SER A 633 -33.00 15.93 -13.01
C SER A 633 -34.31 15.15 -13.05
N GLU A 634 -34.45 14.20 -13.98
CA GLU A 634 -35.69 13.46 -14.18
C GLU A 634 -35.71 12.09 -13.49
N GLY A 635 -34.54 11.56 -13.08
CA GLY A 635 -34.43 10.22 -12.48
C GLY A 635 -34.85 9.11 -13.44
N LYS A 636 -34.54 9.24 -14.74
CA LYS A 636 -34.95 8.29 -15.79
C LYS A 636 -33.76 7.70 -16.53
N PRO A 637 -33.89 6.47 -17.08
CA PRO A 637 -32.89 5.86 -17.95
C PRO A 637 -32.50 6.76 -19.11
N LEU A 638 -31.21 6.69 -19.49
CA LEU A 638 -30.67 7.49 -20.60
C LEU A 638 -31.39 7.19 -21.92
N ASP A 639 -31.73 5.93 -22.16
CA ASP A 639 -32.35 5.47 -23.40
C ASP A 639 -33.74 6.14 -23.61
N LEU A 640 -34.52 6.37 -22.54
CA LEU A 640 -35.80 7.09 -22.61
C LEU A 640 -35.67 8.60 -22.83
N ILE A 641 -34.51 9.17 -22.48
CA ILE A 641 -34.22 10.60 -22.65
C ILE A 641 -33.66 10.86 -24.06
N SER A 642 -32.84 9.95 -24.60
CA SER A 642 -32.31 10.05 -25.96
C SER A 642 -33.39 9.92 -27.02
N ASP A 643 -34.38 9.05 -26.84
CA ASP A 643 -35.45 8.81 -27.82
C ASP A 643 -36.36 10.04 -28.03
N ARG A 644 -36.41 10.98 -27.05
CA ARG A 644 -37.15 12.24 -27.20
C ARG A 644 -36.47 13.26 -28.11
N LYS A 645 -35.19 13.10 -28.44
CA LYS A 645 -34.46 14.02 -29.35
C LYS A 645 -34.62 13.67 -30.84
N GLU A 646 -35.08 12.46 -31.18
CA GLU A 646 -35.26 12.05 -32.59
C GLU A 646 -36.70 12.27 -33.11
N GLY A 647 -37.60 12.82 -32.28
CA GLY A 647 -39.03 12.97 -32.58
C GLY A 647 -39.59 14.40 -32.62
N ASP A 648 -38.77 15.44 -32.47
CA ASP A 648 -39.18 16.86 -32.53
C ASP A 648 -38.62 17.60 -33.75
#